data_AF-A0A416MIJ3-F1
#
_entry.id   AF-A0A416MIJ3-F1
#
_cell.length_a   1.000
_cell.length_b   1.000
_cell.length_c   1.000
_cell.angle_alpha   90.00
_cell.angle_beta   90.00
_cell.angle_gamma   90.00
#
_symmetry.space_group_name_H-M   'P 1'
#
loop_
_entity.id
_entity.type
_entity.pdbx_description
1 polymer ?
#
loop_
_entity_poly.entity_id
_entity_poly.type
_entity_poly.pdbx_seq_one_letter_code
_entity_poly.pdbx_strand_id
1 'polypeptide(L)'
;MGVRLIEGRLPENDSEVIIPQMMTTAGKEFHVGDTITWQIGERIGSDGRVIQHQEQRIEDRSSADFCEEETIQVEQTKTYTIVGVSTNPGYQKFAEPCYLVLTTGVQTTISDIYLKTKSIDDTSDFIAKNFGDHQSKINETLLRYFGQGVSDIRYMLFGMCAVLMVVVASASIVLIYNSFSISLTERTRQFGLFKSIGATRFQVIVSVFLEAGFLAVSAIPAGLLIGCVGVSCVFRLLKNSFDAMINSNGVAYVGSISMTFYTQVWYLVVAAVTGLITILISAMVPAMRAGRISPIEAIRQTNDIKDPKFAKSIRGRGILGMVFGVGGLIAHRNAKRNKKSYRAISFSLAICLFLFLGGGGFIYYMRLGMKGLNVPYYYNYHIQFNSIYNDTFDQEYLTQKFRENFIRQLRTSSSITDAVFVRKVNLQIAMDESNLTDVGKLAVGEYIVDGQMHYRDQVYFVEDTQYEIYLKQLGLNPEEYLRAENPKLLILNAVKGAADFYDGRRRFYEGAMFKDSSELTEISIMEQKKIGDASYAYPDPEDPSMMIYLVGDGRTAQSDDDFKKFKVPVEESMEKLSFEIGETVNAEDYPYWAWAGDWGFVLPLSAYNEDLFITPNIQDYAYLKTIDSERALELMSELRNEYDESFDIGMPPQTDQYEANMMRILNVCLMCFLILIVLISLANIANTITTAVRLRTREYAMIKAAGCSKHTFLRMIFAENLSYTLRGFVIGGLMGALANYKSYSYLKYSIYTNKIIPIGLYAVGAAAFVFVMIFSTVYTWRKVKRGNICEELRQEAV
;
A
#
# COMPACT_ATOMS: atom_id res chain seq x y z
N MET A 1 -24.24 -21.92 -4.33
CA MET A 1 -24.96 -21.48 -3.13
C MET A 1 -24.95 -22.64 -2.14
N GLY A 2 -24.34 -22.48 -0.97
CA GLY A 2 -24.28 -23.57 0.02
C GLY A 2 -25.45 -23.46 0.98
N VAL A 3 -26.55 -24.16 0.71
CA VAL A 3 -27.63 -24.30 1.71
C VAL A 3 -27.06 -25.11 2.86
N ARG A 4 -26.84 -24.47 4.01
CA ARG A 4 -26.38 -25.15 5.22
C ARG A 4 -27.59 -25.46 6.08
N LEU A 5 -27.98 -26.72 6.10
CA LEU A 5 -29.04 -27.20 6.98
C LEU A 5 -28.56 -27.13 8.44
N ILE A 6 -29.43 -26.59 9.29
CA ILE A 6 -29.33 -26.65 10.75
C ILE A 6 -30.01 -27.95 11.21
N GLU A 7 -31.17 -28.25 10.61
CA GLU A 7 -32.00 -29.41 10.95
C GLU A 7 -32.73 -29.95 9.71
N GLY A 8 -33.05 -31.24 9.71
CA GLY A 8 -33.80 -31.91 8.64
C GLY A 8 -32.97 -32.22 7.39
N ARG A 9 -33.64 -32.25 6.22
CA ARG A 9 -33.08 -32.63 4.91
C ARG A 9 -33.49 -31.64 3.81
N LEU A 10 -32.91 -31.82 2.61
CA LEU A 10 -33.31 -31.08 1.41
C LEU A 10 -34.67 -31.60 0.87
N PRO A 11 -35.47 -30.75 0.19
CA PRO A 11 -36.73 -31.17 -0.40
C PRO A 11 -36.46 -32.11 -1.58
N GLU A 12 -37.19 -33.21 -1.62
CA GLU A 12 -37.07 -34.25 -2.64
C GLU A 12 -38.11 -34.07 -3.75
N ASN A 13 -39.20 -33.36 -3.46
CA ASN A 13 -40.29 -33.07 -4.40
C ASN A 13 -40.81 -31.63 -4.22
N ASP A 14 -41.68 -31.21 -5.13
CA ASP A 14 -42.24 -29.86 -5.23
C ASP A 14 -43.31 -29.54 -4.16
N SER A 15 -43.62 -30.50 -3.29
CA SER A 15 -44.53 -30.35 -2.15
C SER A 15 -43.77 -30.29 -0.81
N GLU A 16 -42.44 -30.23 -0.86
CA GLU A 16 -41.56 -30.11 0.29
C GLU A 16 -40.77 -28.80 0.24
N VAL A 17 -40.52 -28.21 1.42
CA VAL A 17 -39.79 -26.94 1.55
C VAL A 17 -38.77 -26.97 2.68
N ILE A 18 -37.72 -26.16 2.53
CA ILE A 18 -36.85 -25.75 3.63
C ILE A 18 -37.13 -24.29 3.94
N ILE A 19 -37.30 -23.99 5.22
CA ILE A 19 -37.46 -22.63 5.71
C ILE A 19 -36.14 -22.10 6.31
N PRO A 20 -35.89 -20.79 6.26
CA PRO A 20 -34.73 -20.18 6.89
C PRO A 20 -34.93 -20.05 8.41
N GLN A 21 -33.85 -20.11 9.18
CA GLN A 21 -33.88 -20.02 10.64
C GLN A 21 -34.66 -18.81 11.16
N MET A 22 -34.58 -17.66 10.46
CA MET A 22 -35.30 -16.44 10.86
C MET A 22 -36.82 -16.64 10.97
N MET A 23 -37.42 -17.53 10.18
CA MET A 23 -38.85 -17.83 10.26
C MET A 23 -39.22 -18.50 11.58
N THR A 24 -38.33 -19.33 12.15
CA THR A 24 -38.57 -20.01 13.43
C THR A 24 -38.52 -19.06 14.62
N THR A 25 -37.88 -17.89 14.45
CA THR A 25 -37.72 -16.88 15.50
C THR A 25 -38.70 -15.71 15.37
N ALA A 26 -39.43 -15.59 14.25
CA ALA A 26 -40.26 -14.44 13.89
C ALA A 26 -41.69 -14.47 14.47
N GLY A 27 -41.89 -15.08 15.64
CA GLY A 27 -43.17 -15.06 16.36
C GLY A 27 -44.13 -16.23 16.08
N LYS A 28 -43.79 -17.15 15.16
CA LYS A 28 -44.50 -18.43 14.98
C LYS A 28 -43.48 -19.57 14.95
N GLU A 29 -43.61 -20.54 15.85
CA GLU A 29 -42.71 -21.69 15.89
C GLU A 29 -43.07 -22.67 14.77
N PHE A 30 -42.14 -22.87 13.85
CA PHE A 30 -42.23 -23.86 12.78
C PHE A 30 -41.26 -25.00 13.06
N HIS A 31 -41.73 -26.24 12.98
CA HIS A 31 -40.94 -27.44 13.21
C HIS A 31 -40.81 -28.26 11.92
N VAL A 32 -39.73 -29.04 11.84
CA VAL A 32 -39.57 -30.04 10.77
C VAL A 32 -40.68 -31.10 10.91
N GLY A 33 -41.43 -31.32 9.84
CA GLY A 33 -42.61 -32.19 9.79
C GLY A 33 -43.94 -31.43 9.73
N ASP A 34 -43.95 -30.12 10.02
CA ASP A 34 -45.17 -29.31 9.93
C ASP A 34 -45.62 -29.13 8.48
N THR A 35 -46.93 -29.06 8.27
CA THR A 35 -47.52 -28.73 6.96
C THR A 35 -48.03 -27.30 6.96
N ILE A 36 -47.68 -26.54 5.92
CA ILE A 36 -48.11 -25.15 5.74
C ILE A 36 -48.81 -24.98 4.40
N THR A 37 -49.92 -24.26 4.38
CA THR A 37 -50.64 -23.94 3.14
C THR A 37 -50.41 -22.47 2.81
N TRP A 38 -49.87 -22.20 1.63
CA TRP A 38 -49.58 -20.85 1.15
C TRP A 38 -50.41 -20.53 -0.10
N GLN A 39 -50.89 -19.29 -0.14
CA GLN A 39 -51.38 -18.66 -1.36
C GLN A 39 -50.16 -18.16 -2.12
N ILE A 40 -49.96 -18.69 -3.33
CA ILE A 40 -48.84 -18.36 -4.21
C ILE A 40 -49.39 -17.50 -5.34
N GLY A 41 -48.70 -16.42 -5.64
CA GLY A 41 -49.05 -15.52 -6.72
C GLY A 41 -48.13 -14.30 -6.74
N GLU A 42 -48.54 -13.28 -7.48
CA GLU A 42 -47.77 -12.05 -7.63
C GLU A 42 -48.14 -11.04 -6.54
N ARG A 43 -47.15 -10.26 -6.11
CA ARG A 43 -47.34 -9.16 -5.16
C ARG A 43 -47.72 -7.92 -5.94
N ILE A 44 -48.89 -7.35 -5.65
CA ILE A 44 -49.44 -6.21 -6.39
C ILE A 44 -49.58 -5.01 -5.45
N GLY A 45 -49.04 -3.87 -5.89
CA GLY A 45 -49.21 -2.59 -5.22
C GLY A 45 -50.59 -1.98 -5.46
N SER A 46 -50.96 -0.99 -4.67
CA SER A 46 -52.25 -0.29 -4.81
C SER A 46 -52.46 0.38 -6.18
N ASP A 47 -51.38 0.63 -6.93
CA ASP A 47 -51.40 1.16 -8.30
C ASP A 47 -51.58 0.10 -9.40
N GLY A 48 -51.74 -1.17 -9.01
CA GLY A 48 -51.93 -2.30 -9.91
C GLY A 48 -50.64 -2.83 -10.56
N ARG A 49 -49.46 -2.37 -10.13
CA ARG A 49 -48.18 -2.88 -10.63
C ARG A 49 -47.71 -4.11 -9.87
N VAL A 50 -47.02 -5.00 -10.58
CA VAL A 50 -46.35 -6.17 -9.99
C VAL A 50 -45.06 -5.71 -9.31
N ILE A 51 -44.99 -5.89 -7.99
CA ILE A 51 -43.85 -5.51 -7.16
C ILE A 51 -42.85 -6.66 -7.14
N GLN A 52 -41.61 -6.42 -7.57
CA GLN A 52 -40.58 -7.45 -7.58
C GLN A 52 -40.10 -7.80 -6.16
N HIS A 53 -39.49 -8.98 -6.02
CA HIS A 53 -39.01 -9.52 -4.74
C HIS A 53 -37.99 -8.60 -4.03
N GLN A 54 -37.14 -7.91 -4.79
CA GLN A 54 -36.12 -7.00 -4.26
C GLN A 54 -36.60 -5.55 -4.14
N GLU A 55 -37.76 -5.23 -4.68
CA GLU A 55 -38.37 -3.92 -4.54
C GLU A 55 -38.96 -3.83 -3.12
N GLN A 56 -38.16 -3.31 -2.20
CA GLN A 56 -38.72 -2.50 -1.14
C GLN A 56 -39.03 -1.16 -1.78
N ARG A 57 -40.31 -0.79 -1.89
CA ARG A 57 -40.59 0.64 -1.87
C ARG A 57 -40.10 1.10 -0.50
N ILE A 58 -39.04 1.92 -0.51
CA ILE A 58 -38.43 2.46 0.70
C ILE A 58 -39.56 3.11 1.47
N GLU A 59 -39.92 2.49 2.59
CA GLU A 59 -40.82 3.05 3.56
C GLU A 59 -40.18 4.35 4.05
N ASP A 60 -40.79 5.46 3.69
CA ASP A 60 -40.69 6.66 4.49
C ASP A 60 -41.34 6.33 5.85
N ARG A 61 -40.53 5.91 6.83
CA ARG A 61 -40.97 5.52 8.17
C ARG A 61 -41.60 6.69 8.97
N SER A 62 -41.68 7.88 8.39
CA SER A 62 -42.13 9.10 9.05
C SER A 62 -43.65 9.32 8.97
N SER A 63 -44.37 8.66 8.06
CA SER A 63 -45.83 8.80 7.96
C SER A 63 -46.55 7.46 8.14
N ALA A 64 -47.45 7.40 9.13
CA ALA A 64 -48.31 6.24 9.37
C ALA A 64 -49.33 5.99 8.23
N ASP A 65 -49.40 6.89 7.24
CA ASP A 65 -50.43 6.93 6.20
C ASP A 65 -49.94 6.46 4.81
N PHE A 66 -48.66 6.06 4.66
CA PHE A 66 -48.08 5.62 3.37
C PHE A 66 -47.58 4.16 3.38
N CYS A 67 -48.28 3.26 4.07
CA CYS A 67 -48.23 1.85 3.69
C CYS A 67 -49.16 1.67 2.49
N GLU A 68 -48.62 1.63 1.27
CA GLU A 68 -49.41 1.11 0.15
C GLU A 68 -49.89 -0.29 0.53
N GLU A 69 -51.20 -0.51 0.54
CA GLU A 69 -51.76 -1.82 0.84
C GLU A 69 -51.32 -2.79 -0.26
N GLU A 70 -50.37 -3.68 0.07
CA GLU A 70 -49.94 -4.76 -0.80
C GLU A 70 -50.97 -5.89 -0.75
N THR A 71 -51.38 -6.39 -1.90
CA THR A 71 -52.22 -7.59 -2.00
C THR A 71 -51.50 -8.67 -2.79
N ILE A 72 -51.76 -9.93 -2.43
CA ILE A 72 -51.30 -11.06 -3.23
C ILE A 72 -52.38 -11.39 -4.24
N GLN A 73 -52.09 -11.24 -5.52
CA GLN A 73 -52.93 -11.81 -6.57
C GLN A 73 -52.70 -13.32 -6.61
N VAL A 74 -53.53 -14.06 -5.88
CA VAL A 74 -53.39 -15.50 -5.72
C VAL A 74 -53.62 -16.21 -7.05
N GLU A 75 -52.58 -16.86 -7.56
CA GLU A 75 -52.66 -17.71 -8.75
C GLU A 75 -52.98 -19.15 -8.38
N GLN A 76 -52.43 -19.63 -7.27
CA GLN A 76 -52.62 -20.99 -6.79
C GLN A 76 -52.51 -21.07 -5.27
N THR A 77 -53.11 -22.10 -4.67
CA THR A 77 -52.91 -22.41 -3.24
C THR A 77 -52.29 -23.79 -3.15
N LYS A 78 -51.16 -23.91 -2.43
CA LYS A 78 -50.42 -25.16 -2.32
C LYS A 78 -50.03 -25.43 -0.87
N THR A 79 -50.13 -26.71 -0.48
CA THR A 79 -49.69 -27.19 0.83
C THR A 79 -48.29 -27.79 0.71
N TYR A 80 -47.39 -27.35 1.57
CA TYR A 80 -46.00 -27.79 1.66
C TYR A 80 -45.72 -28.46 3.00
N THR A 81 -44.86 -29.48 2.99
CA THR A 81 -44.29 -30.06 4.21
C THR A 81 -42.91 -29.45 4.48
N ILE A 82 -42.69 -28.95 5.68
CA ILE A 82 -41.40 -28.42 6.11
C ILE A 82 -40.47 -29.60 6.39
N VAL A 83 -39.46 -29.82 5.56
CA VAL A 83 -38.54 -30.97 5.69
C VAL A 83 -37.17 -30.60 6.24
N GLY A 84 -36.89 -29.30 6.41
CA GLY A 84 -35.66 -28.83 7.01
C GLY A 84 -35.67 -27.35 7.37
N VAL A 85 -34.69 -26.96 8.18
CA VAL A 85 -34.40 -25.58 8.55
C VAL A 85 -32.97 -25.27 8.13
N SER A 86 -32.75 -24.23 7.33
CA SER A 86 -31.42 -23.77 6.93
C SER A 86 -30.96 -22.55 7.71
N THR A 87 -29.65 -22.30 7.72
CA THR A 87 -29.13 -20.96 8.04
C THR A 87 -29.76 -19.94 7.11
N ASN A 88 -29.91 -18.70 7.59
CA ASN A 88 -30.44 -17.61 6.77
C ASN A 88 -29.63 -17.49 5.46
N PRO A 89 -30.31 -17.45 4.30
CA PRO A 89 -29.63 -17.30 3.03
C PRO A 89 -28.85 -15.98 3.02
N GLY A 90 -27.54 -16.02 2.76
CA GLY A 90 -26.68 -14.83 2.85
C GLY A 90 -26.94 -13.74 1.80
N TYR A 91 -27.93 -13.95 0.91
CA TYR A 91 -28.37 -13.00 -0.10
C TYR A 91 -29.74 -12.40 0.22
N GLN A 92 -30.42 -12.90 1.27
CA GLN A 92 -31.63 -12.29 1.80
C GLN A 92 -31.21 -11.14 2.72
N LYS A 93 -31.58 -9.90 2.40
CA LYS A 93 -31.30 -8.75 3.27
C LYS A 93 -32.16 -8.84 4.53
N PHE A 94 -31.61 -8.39 5.65
CA PHE A 94 -32.32 -8.42 6.94
C PHE A 94 -33.64 -7.63 6.92
N ALA A 95 -33.73 -6.59 6.09
CA ALA A 95 -34.91 -5.74 5.98
C ALA A 95 -35.93 -6.19 4.92
N GLU A 96 -35.73 -7.32 4.22
CA GLU A 96 -36.67 -7.74 3.19
C GLU A 96 -38.08 -8.03 3.76
N PRO A 97 -39.16 -7.60 3.07
CA PRO A 97 -40.52 -7.73 3.57
C PRO A 97 -41.06 -9.18 3.52
N CYS A 98 -40.27 -10.11 2.99
CA CYS A 98 -40.66 -11.50 2.84
C CYS A 98 -39.55 -12.47 3.23
N TYR A 99 -39.96 -13.68 3.61
CA TYR A 99 -39.06 -14.79 3.89
C TYR A 99 -38.79 -15.59 2.63
N LEU A 100 -37.51 -15.89 2.36
CA LEU A 100 -37.15 -16.76 1.26
C LEU A 100 -37.18 -18.23 1.69
N VAL A 101 -38.00 -19.03 0.99
CA VAL A 101 -38.15 -20.47 1.22
C VAL A 101 -37.64 -21.24 0.01
N LEU A 102 -37.00 -22.39 0.23
CA LEU A 102 -36.40 -23.21 -0.83
C LEU A 102 -37.22 -24.48 -1.07
N THR A 103 -37.52 -24.76 -2.33
CA THR A 103 -38.18 -26.00 -2.80
C THR A 103 -37.48 -26.54 -4.05
N THR A 104 -37.94 -27.67 -4.59
CA THR A 104 -37.40 -28.28 -5.82
C THR A 104 -38.50 -28.51 -6.85
N GLY A 105 -38.14 -28.76 -8.11
CA GLY A 105 -39.10 -29.14 -9.16
C GLY A 105 -39.95 -28.00 -9.73
N VAL A 106 -39.65 -26.74 -9.41
CA VAL A 106 -40.34 -25.57 -9.98
C VAL A 106 -39.74 -25.23 -11.35
N GLN A 107 -40.57 -25.14 -12.38
CA GLN A 107 -40.15 -24.63 -13.69
C GLN A 107 -40.18 -23.10 -13.67
N THR A 108 -39.06 -22.47 -14.01
CA THR A 108 -38.93 -21.00 -14.10
C THR A 108 -38.43 -20.61 -15.48
N THR A 109 -38.75 -19.38 -15.91
CA THR A 109 -38.26 -18.80 -17.17
C THR A 109 -36.78 -18.39 -17.09
N ILE A 110 -36.28 -18.14 -15.87
CA ILE A 110 -34.89 -17.77 -15.57
C ILE A 110 -34.36 -18.74 -14.52
N SER A 111 -33.19 -19.33 -14.76
CA SER A 111 -32.53 -20.27 -13.85
C SER A 111 -31.08 -19.87 -13.63
N ASP A 112 -30.69 -19.67 -12.37
CA ASP A 112 -29.30 -19.43 -11.99
C ASP A 112 -28.61 -20.73 -11.59
N ILE A 113 -27.45 -21.00 -12.18
CA ILE A 113 -26.61 -22.14 -11.82
C ILE A 113 -25.42 -21.66 -10.99
N TYR A 114 -25.37 -22.08 -9.73
CA TYR A 114 -24.24 -21.76 -8.85
C TYR A 114 -23.20 -22.89 -8.84
N LEU A 115 -22.02 -22.58 -9.35
CA LEU A 115 -20.91 -23.54 -9.41
C LEU A 115 -19.97 -23.38 -8.21
N LYS A 116 -19.55 -24.51 -7.63
CA LYS A 116 -18.42 -24.55 -6.69
C LYS A 116 -17.30 -25.35 -7.33
N THR A 117 -16.23 -24.68 -7.70
CA THR A 117 -15.07 -25.32 -8.32
C THR A 117 -14.19 -25.99 -7.27
N LYS A 118 -13.50 -27.07 -7.67
CA LYS A 118 -12.48 -27.74 -6.82
C LYS A 118 -11.17 -26.95 -6.77
N SER A 119 -10.88 -26.23 -7.85
CA SER A 119 -9.71 -25.37 -8.04
C SER A 119 -10.22 -23.99 -8.40
N ILE A 120 -9.76 -22.97 -7.69
CA ILE A 120 -10.12 -21.59 -7.99
C ILE A 120 -9.46 -21.13 -9.30
N ASP A 121 -8.22 -21.54 -9.55
CA ASP A 121 -7.41 -21.09 -10.70
C ASP A 121 -8.09 -21.36 -12.05
N ASP A 122 -8.79 -22.49 -12.17
CA ASP A 122 -9.40 -22.92 -13.44
C ASP A 122 -10.83 -22.38 -13.62
N THR A 123 -11.35 -21.59 -12.67
CA THR A 123 -12.76 -21.20 -12.63
C THR A 123 -13.14 -20.29 -13.79
N SER A 124 -12.30 -19.28 -14.09
CA SER A 124 -12.55 -18.34 -15.19
C SER A 124 -12.51 -19.05 -16.55
N ASP A 125 -11.46 -19.84 -16.79
CA ASP A 125 -11.31 -20.62 -18.03
C ASP A 125 -12.44 -21.65 -18.21
N PHE A 126 -12.86 -22.30 -17.13
CA PHE A 126 -13.98 -23.22 -17.14
C PHE A 126 -15.28 -22.52 -17.50
N ILE A 127 -15.55 -21.34 -16.91
CA ILE A 127 -16.75 -20.57 -17.21
C ILE A 127 -16.72 -20.07 -18.65
N ALA A 128 -15.62 -19.45 -19.09
CA ALA A 128 -15.46 -18.95 -20.45
C ALA A 128 -15.64 -20.08 -21.49
N LYS A 129 -15.07 -21.26 -21.23
CA LYS A 129 -15.12 -22.40 -22.15
C LYS A 129 -16.49 -23.08 -22.22
N ASN A 130 -17.21 -23.21 -21.10
CA ASN A 130 -18.45 -24.01 -21.04
C ASN A 130 -19.72 -23.15 -21.02
N PHE A 131 -19.61 -21.88 -20.65
CA PHE A 131 -20.74 -20.96 -20.45
C PHE A 131 -20.50 -19.57 -21.06
N GLY A 132 -19.53 -19.41 -21.97
CA GLY A 132 -19.16 -18.11 -22.56
C GLY A 132 -20.31 -17.37 -23.26
N ASP A 133 -21.29 -18.10 -23.78
CA ASP A 133 -22.49 -17.53 -24.43
C ASP A 133 -23.60 -17.15 -23.44
N HIS A 134 -23.41 -17.38 -22.13
CA HIS A 134 -24.39 -17.11 -21.08
C HIS A 134 -23.91 -15.99 -20.15
N GLN A 135 -24.85 -15.26 -19.54
CA GLN A 135 -24.50 -14.32 -18.48
C GLN A 135 -23.88 -15.08 -17.31
N SER A 136 -22.64 -14.74 -16.98
CA SER A 136 -21.90 -15.39 -15.89
C SER A 136 -21.29 -14.33 -14.97
N LYS A 137 -21.33 -14.60 -13.66
CA LYS A 137 -20.71 -13.76 -12.64
C LYS A 137 -19.82 -14.63 -11.76
N ILE A 138 -18.60 -14.16 -11.52
CA ILE A 138 -17.64 -14.82 -10.65
C ILE A 138 -17.64 -14.08 -9.30
N ASN A 139 -17.46 -14.80 -8.20
CA ASN A 139 -17.35 -14.20 -6.88
C ASN A 139 -15.96 -13.54 -6.69
N GLU A 140 -15.78 -12.38 -7.30
CA GLU A 140 -14.54 -11.59 -7.28
C GLU A 140 -14.06 -11.29 -5.86
N THR A 141 -14.98 -11.03 -4.92
CA THR A 141 -14.64 -10.76 -3.52
C THR A 141 -13.96 -11.96 -2.86
N LEU A 142 -14.52 -13.16 -3.02
CA LEU A 142 -13.93 -14.39 -2.52
C LEU A 142 -12.57 -14.64 -3.19
N LEU A 143 -12.50 -14.49 -4.51
CA LEU A 143 -11.26 -14.65 -5.26
C LEU A 143 -10.17 -13.72 -4.73
N ARG A 144 -10.46 -12.43 -4.53
CA ARG A 144 -9.51 -11.44 -4.00
C ARG A 144 -8.97 -11.83 -2.63
N TYR A 145 -9.78 -12.41 -1.73
CA TYR A 145 -9.29 -12.93 -0.45
C TYR A 145 -8.37 -14.14 -0.59
N PHE A 146 -8.57 -14.97 -1.61
CA PHE A 146 -7.62 -16.02 -1.99
C PHE A 146 -6.42 -15.49 -2.79
N GLY A 147 -6.34 -14.17 -3.03
CA GLY A 147 -5.32 -13.54 -3.88
C GLY A 147 -5.50 -13.83 -5.37
N GLN A 148 -6.70 -14.20 -5.78
CA GLN A 148 -7.09 -14.64 -7.12
C GLN A 148 -7.94 -13.54 -7.79
N GLY A 149 -7.91 -13.41 -9.12
CA GLY A 149 -8.62 -12.34 -9.85
C GLY A 149 -7.83 -11.04 -10.05
N VAL A 150 -6.68 -10.86 -9.40
CA VAL A 150 -5.73 -9.75 -9.68
C VAL A 150 -4.35 -10.31 -9.97
N SER A 151 -4.20 -10.94 -11.15
CA SER A 151 -3.01 -11.71 -11.55
C SER A 151 -1.72 -10.93 -11.32
N ASP A 152 -1.71 -9.65 -11.69
CA ASP A 152 -0.49 -8.85 -11.71
C ASP A 152 -0.03 -8.48 -10.29
N ILE A 153 -0.96 -8.14 -9.41
CA ILE A 153 -0.66 -7.88 -7.99
C ILE A 153 -0.17 -9.16 -7.31
N ARG A 154 -0.81 -10.32 -7.58
CA ARG A 154 -0.37 -11.59 -7.02
C ARG A 154 1.07 -11.93 -7.40
N TYR A 155 1.42 -11.86 -8.69
CA TYR A 155 2.78 -12.15 -9.15
C TYR A 155 3.80 -11.15 -8.59
N MET A 156 3.42 -9.87 -8.51
CA MET A 156 4.23 -8.84 -7.87
C MET A 156 4.52 -9.18 -6.40
N LEU A 157 3.49 -9.57 -5.63
CA LEU A 157 3.64 -9.92 -4.21
C LEU A 157 4.51 -11.15 -3.98
N PHE A 158 4.27 -12.25 -4.72
CA PHE A 158 5.08 -13.45 -4.61
C PHE A 158 6.53 -13.20 -5.06
N GLY A 159 6.72 -12.47 -6.16
CA GLY A 159 8.04 -12.06 -6.63
C GLY A 159 8.78 -11.24 -5.58
N MET A 160 8.08 -10.30 -4.93
CA MET A 160 8.63 -9.48 -3.86
C MET A 160 9.05 -10.31 -2.64
N CYS A 161 8.19 -11.20 -2.16
CA CYS A 161 8.51 -12.13 -1.08
C CYS A 161 9.71 -13.02 -1.43
N ALA A 162 9.79 -13.52 -2.67
CA ALA A 162 10.92 -14.33 -3.11
C ALA A 162 12.24 -13.55 -3.09
N VAL A 163 12.25 -12.31 -3.62
CA VAL A 163 13.45 -11.46 -3.59
C VAL A 163 13.88 -11.17 -2.16
N LEU A 164 12.96 -10.77 -1.29
CA LEU A 164 13.26 -10.48 0.12
C LEU A 164 13.75 -11.72 0.87
N MET A 165 13.18 -12.90 0.61
CA MET A 165 13.66 -14.16 1.19
C MET A 165 15.09 -14.46 0.76
N VAL A 166 15.44 -14.29 -0.52
CA VAL A 166 16.82 -14.49 -1.00
C VAL A 166 17.79 -13.52 -0.35
N VAL A 167 17.42 -12.24 -0.23
CA VAL A 167 18.21 -11.21 0.45
C VAL A 167 18.46 -11.60 1.91
N VAL A 168 17.41 -11.89 2.68
CA VAL A 168 17.51 -12.27 4.10
C VAL A 168 18.29 -13.57 4.28
N ALA A 169 18.04 -14.59 3.46
CA ALA A 169 18.75 -15.86 3.53
C ALA A 169 20.24 -15.68 3.25
N SER A 170 20.62 -14.92 2.21
CA SER A 170 22.03 -14.66 1.89
C SER A 170 22.75 -13.90 3.01
N ALA A 171 22.06 -12.96 3.65
CA ALA A 171 22.55 -12.22 4.81
C ALA A 171 22.82 -13.13 6.01
N SER A 172 21.84 -13.97 6.35
CA SER A 172 21.95 -14.95 7.43
C SER A 172 23.07 -15.96 7.14
N ILE A 173 23.24 -16.41 5.89
CA ILE A 173 24.30 -17.36 5.55
C ILE A 173 25.67 -16.82 5.92
N VAL A 174 25.94 -15.56 5.56
CA VAL A 174 27.22 -14.89 5.79
C VAL A 174 27.45 -14.62 7.27
N LEU A 175 26.41 -14.20 7.99
CA LEU A 175 26.45 -13.98 9.44
C LEU A 175 26.81 -15.27 10.19
N ILE A 176 26.11 -16.36 9.89
CA ILE A 176 26.30 -17.67 10.53
C ILE A 176 27.68 -18.23 10.14
N TYR A 177 28.07 -18.12 8.87
CA TYR A 177 29.39 -18.52 8.38
C TYR A 177 30.52 -17.85 9.17
N ASN A 178 30.42 -16.53 9.38
CA ASN A 178 31.42 -15.78 10.13
C ASN A 178 31.49 -16.28 11.58
N SER A 179 30.34 -16.53 12.21
CA SER A 179 30.26 -17.04 13.57
C SER A 179 30.93 -18.42 13.73
N PHE A 180 30.58 -19.39 12.87
CA PHE A 180 31.24 -20.71 12.87
C PHE A 180 32.73 -20.62 12.55
N SER A 181 33.12 -19.75 11.61
CA SER A 181 34.54 -19.57 11.29
C SER A 181 35.35 -19.09 12.49
N ILE A 182 34.77 -18.28 13.39
CA ILE A 182 35.44 -17.85 14.63
C ILE A 182 35.53 -19.01 15.60
N SER A 183 34.40 -19.65 15.90
CA SER A 183 34.33 -20.77 16.85
C SER A 183 35.31 -21.90 16.50
N LEU A 184 35.41 -22.26 15.22
CA LEU A 184 36.34 -23.28 14.75
C LEU A 184 37.80 -22.83 14.81
N THR A 185 38.08 -21.54 14.55
CA THR A 185 39.45 -21.03 14.65
C THR A 185 39.96 -21.13 16.08
N GLU A 186 39.13 -20.77 17.07
CA GLU A 186 39.44 -20.87 18.50
C GLU A 186 39.71 -22.34 18.93
N ARG A 187 39.06 -23.32 18.30
CA ARG A 187 39.21 -24.76 18.61
C ARG A 187 40.18 -25.51 17.70
N THR A 188 40.94 -24.82 16.85
CA THR A 188 41.85 -25.48 15.88
C THR A 188 42.86 -26.41 16.56
N ARG A 189 43.44 -26.02 17.70
CA ARG A 189 44.40 -26.83 18.48
C ARG A 189 43.76 -28.14 18.97
N GLN A 190 42.50 -28.08 19.42
CA GLN A 190 41.75 -29.26 19.88
C GLN A 190 41.55 -30.25 18.74
N PHE A 191 41.14 -29.78 17.55
CA PHE A 191 41.03 -30.66 16.38
C PHE A 191 42.39 -31.21 15.91
N GLY A 192 43.47 -30.44 16.08
CA GLY A 192 44.83 -30.90 15.87
C GLY A 192 45.20 -32.07 16.78
N LEU A 193 44.91 -31.95 18.08
CA LEU A 193 45.14 -33.00 19.09
C LEU A 193 44.31 -34.25 18.80
N PHE A 194 43.01 -34.12 18.48
CA PHE A 194 42.18 -35.26 18.11
C PHE A 194 42.72 -36.00 16.88
N LYS A 195 43.19 -35.27 15.86
CA LYS A 195 43.81 -35.89 14.69
C LYS A 195 45.16 -36.54 15.01
N SER A 196 45.93 -36.01 15.95
CA SER A 196 47.16 -36.67 16.45
C SER A 196 46.87 -37.99 17.16
N ILE A 197 45.71 -38.09 17.83
CA ILE A 197 45.24 -39.33 18.49
C ILE A 197 44.65 -40.34 17.47
N GLY A 198 44.37 -39.91 16.24
CA GLY A 198 43.90 -40.79 15.15
C GLY A 198 42.55 -40.40 14.54
N ALA A 199 41.94 -39.28 14.94
CA ALA A 199 40.66 -38.85 14.38
C ALA A 199 40.77 -38.55 12.87
N THR A 200 39.82 -39.06 12.10
CA THR A 200 39.77 -38.83 10.65
C THR A 200 39.27 -37.43 10.31
N ARG A 201 39.57 -36.95 9.09
CA ARG A 201 39.06 -35.66 8.60
C ARG A 201 37.53 -35.62 8.58
N PHE A 202 36.89 -36.74 8.27
CA PHE A 202 35.44 -36.87 8.25
C PHE A 202 34.85 -36.78 9.66
N GLN A 203 35.45 -37.42 10.67
CA GLN A 203 35.01 -37.31 12.06
C GLN A 203 35.05 -35.87 12.58
N VAL A 204 36.08 -35.08 12.20
CA VAL A 204 36.14 -33.65 12.55
C VAL A 204 35.02 -32.85 11.86
N ILE A 205 34.74 -33.12 10.57
CA ILE A 205 33.66 -32.44 9.84
C ILE A 205 32.30 -32.77 10.45
N VAL A 206 32.03 -34.05 10.73
CA VAL A 206 30.78 -34.51 11.35
C VAL A 206 30.58 -33.90 12.73
N SER A 207 31.65 -33.79 13.54
CA SER A 207 31.57 -33.12 14.85
C SER A 207 31.06 -31.68 14.75
N VAL A 208 31.49 -30.93 13.73
CA VAL A 208 31.03 -29.55 13.53
C VAL A 208 29.57 -29.50 13.10
N PHE A 209 29.14 -30.41 12.21
CA PHE A 209 27.73 -30.49 11.80
C PHE A 209 26.80 -30.93 12.94
N LEU A 210 27.26 -31.82 13.82
CA LEU A 210 26.52 -32.20 15.03
C LEU A 210 26.36 -31.02 15.97
N GLU A 211 27.41 -30.22 16.19
CA GLU A 211 27.32 -28.97 16.98
C GLU A 211 26.33 -27.98 16.35
N ALA A 212 26.38 -27.81 15.02
CA ALA A 212 25.42 -26.99 14.30
C ALA A 212 23.98 -27.52 14.43
N GLY A 213 23.80 -28.84 14.43
CA GLY A 213 22.52 -29.51 14.68
C GLY A 213 21.98 -29.24 16.08
N PHE A 214 22.80 -29.36 17.12
CA PHE A 214 22.40 -29.04 18.50
C PHE A 214 21.99 -27.58 18.66
N LEU A 215 22.71 -26.66 18.02
CA LEU A 215 22.33 -25.24 17.97
C LEU A 215 21.00 -25.05 17.22
N ALA A 216 20.75 -25.79 16.14
CA ALA A 216 19.50 -25.70 15.39
C ALA A 216 18.29 -26.17 16.22
N VAL A 217 18.45 -27.19 17.07
CA VAL A 217 17.38 -27.71 17.95
C VAL A 217 16.86 -26.64 18.90
N SER A 218 17.71 -25.74 19.40
CA SER A 218 17.25 -24.63 20.25
C SER A 218 16.89 -23.37 19.45
N ALA A 219 17.64 -23.07 18.38
CA ALA A 219 17.45 -21.85 17.60
C ALA A 219 16.19 -21.86 16.74
N ILE A 220 15.82 -23.00 16.12
CA ILE A 220 14.66 -23.07 15.23
C ILE A 220 13.35 -22.89 16.01
N PRO A 221 13.08 -23.60 17.12
CA PRO A 221 11.86 -23.38 17.90
C PRO A 221 11.78 -21.95 18.45
N ALA A 222 12.89 -21.41 18.97
CA ALA A 222 12.94 -20.03 19.44
C ALA A 222 12.64 -19.03 18.31
N GLY A 223 13.23 -19.24 17.13
CA GLY A 223 13.00 -18.41 15.94
C GLY A 223 11.55 -18.48 15.44
N LEU A 224 10.95 -19.67 15.41
CA LEU A 224 9.55 -19.86 15.03
C LEU A 224 8.59 -19.18 16.03
N LEU A 225 8.87 -19.30 17.33
CA LEU A 225 8.08 -18.63 18.37
C LEU A 225 8.15 -17.11 18.26
N ILE A 226 9.35 -16.54 18.14
CA ILE A 226 9.55 -15.10 17.96
C ILE A 226 8.88 -14.65 16.65
N GLY A 227 8.96 -15.45 15.58
CA GLY A 227 8.29 -15.18 14.32
C GLY A 227 6.77 -15.13 14.46
N CYS A 228 6.15 -16.11 15.13
CA CYS A 228 4.72 -16.14 15.35
C CYS A 228 4.23 -14.96 16.21
N VAL A 229 4.98 -14.60 17.25
CA VAL A 229 4.71 -13.41 18.08
C VAL A 229 4.84 -12.12 17.26
N GLY A 230 5.88 -12.02 16.44
CA GLY A 230 6.10 -10.88 15.54
C GLY A 230 4.96 -10.70 14.56
N VAL A 231 4.53 -11.77 13.90
CA VAL A 231 3.38 -11.76 12.99
C VAL A 231 2.09 -11.37 13.75
N SER A 232 1.85 -11.96 14.92
CA SER A 232 0.68 -11.60 15.76
C SER A 232 0.65 -10.11 16.14
N CYS A 233 1.82 -9.52 16.41
CA CYS A 233 1.94 -8.09 16.67
C CYS A 233 1.59 -7.26 15.43
N VAL A 234 2.10 -7.63 14.26
CA VAL A 234 1.79 -6.94 12.99
C VAL A 234 0.30 -7.01 12.65
N PHE A 235 -0.33 -8.18 12.82
CA PHE A 235 -1.78 -8.32 12.60
C PHE A 235 -2.62 -7.45 13.55
N ARG A 236 -2.19 -7.28 14.80
CA ARG A 236 -2.85 -6.35 15.74
C ARG A 236 -2.71 -4.90 15.30
N LEU A 237 -1.53 -4.49 14.83
CA LEU A 237 -1.29 -3.14 14.31
C LEU A 237 -2.13 -2.85 13.05
N LEU A 238 -2.34 -3.87 12.22
CA LEU A 238 -3.11 -3.77 10.98
C LEU A 238 -4.60 -4.04 11.15
N LYS A 239 -5.09 -4.25 12.38
CA LYS A 239 -6.49 -4.63 12.63
C LYS A 239 -7.47 -3.68 11.95
N ASN A 240 -7.30 -2.39 12.16
CA ASN A 240 -8.19 -1.37 11.60
C ASN A 240 -8.13 -1.34 10.06
N SER A 241 -6.98 -1.62 9.46
CA SER A 241 -6.84 -1.68 7.99
C SER A 241 -7.54 -2.90 7.40
N PHE A 242 -7.47 -4.06 8.08
CA PHE A 242 -8.21 -5.27 7.67
C PHE A 242 -9.72 -5.11 7.89
N ASP A 243 -10.14 -4.54 9.02
CA ASP A 243 -11.55 -4.28 9.31
C ASP A 243 -12.15 -3.33 8.26
N ALA A 244 -11.46 -2.24 7.93
CA ALA A 244 -11.88 -1.30 6.88
C ALA A 244 -11.92 -1.95 5.48
N MET A 245 -10.99 -2.87 5.18
CA MET A 245 -10.95 -3.62 3.91
C MET A 245 -12.06 -4.68 3.81
N ILE A 246 -12.57 -5.21 4.93
CA ILE A 246 -13.65 -6.20 4.93
C ILE A 246 -15.02 -5.51 4.88
N ASN A 247 -15.17 -4.42 5.63
CA ASN A 247 -16.42 -3.65 5.70
C ASN A 247 -16.66 -2.75 4.47
N SER A 248 -15.69 -2.64 3.56
CA SER A 248 -15.82 -1.86 2.34
C SER A 248 -16.83 -2.43 1.33
N ASN A 249 -17.45 -3.59 1.55
CA ASN A 249 -18.38 -4.21 0.59
C ASN A 249 -19.87 -3.87 0.84
N GLY A 250 -20.19 -2.79 1.57
CA GLY A 250 -21.57 -2.34 1.81
C GLY A 250 -22.42 -3.23 2.73
N VAL A 251 -21.88 -4.36 3.21
CA VAL A 251 -22.47 -5.11 4.32
C VAL A 251 -21.80 -4.60 5.59
N ALA A 252 -22.46 -3.69 6.29
CA ALA A 252 -22.10 -3.36 7.65
C ALA A 252 -22.28 -4.63 8.49
N TYR A 253 -21.21 -5.41 8.65
CA TYR A 253 -21.18 -6.44 9.66
C TYR A 253 -21.20 -5.71 11.00
N VAL A 254 -22.37 -5.64 11.62
CA VAL A 254 -22.58 -5.11 12.98
C VAL A 254 -21.82 -6.04 13.94
N GLY A 255 -20.54 -5.76 14.14
CA GLY A 255 -19.67 -6.54 14.99
C GLY A 255 -18.20 -6.35 14.66
N SER A 256 -17.41 -5.95 15.66
CA SER A 256 -15.95 -5.92 15.56
C SER A 256 -15.43 -7.29 15.14
N ILE A 257 -14.80 -7.39 13.97
CA ILE A 257 -14.26 -8.65 13.47
C ILE A 257 -13.14 -9.09 14.43
N SER A 258 -13.30 -10.26 15.04
CA SER A 258 -12.28 -10.86 15.87
C SER A 258 -11.28 -11.59 14.97
N MET A 259 -10.17 -10.91 14.63
CA MET A 259 -9.07 -11.57 13.92
C MET A 259 -8.32 -12.52 14.86
N THR A 260 -8.55 -13.81 14.69
CA THR A 260 -7.74 -14.87 15.32
C THR A 260 -6.56 -15.23 14.45
N PHE A 261 -5.34 -15.10 14.98
CA PHE A 261 -4.14 -15.58 14.28
C PHE A 261 -4.18 -17.12 14.19
N TYR A 262 -4.28 -17.63 12.96
CA TYR A 262 -4.22 -19.05 12.65
C TYR A 262 -3.04 -19.32 11.72
N THR A 263 -2.10 -20.16 12.15
CA THR A 263 -0.97 -20.59 11.33
C THR A 263 -1.11 -22.07 10.97
N GLN A 264 -0.97 -22.39 9.69
CA GLN A 264 -0.96 -23.78 9.26
C GLN A 264 0.38 -24.42 9.61
N VAL A 265 0.34 -25.63 10.17
CA VAL A 265 1.52 -26.34 10.68
C VAL A 265 2.61 -26.49 9.61
N TRP A 266 2.24 -26.66 8.34
CA TRP A 266 3.21 -26.84 7.26
C TRP A 266 4.08 -25.60 7.01
N TYR A 267 3.58 -24.37 7.22
CA TYR A 267 4.39 -23.16 7.11
C TYR A 267 5.54 -23.16 8.13
N LEU A 268 5.27 -23.65 9.35
CA LEU A 268 6.29 -23.80 10.38
C LEU A 268 7.31 -24.89 10.01
N VAL A 269 6.85 -25.98 9.40
CA VAL A 269 7.74 -27.05 8.91
C VAL A 269 8.66 -26.53 7.80
N VAL A 270 8.13 -25.79 6.82
CA VAL A 270 8.94 -25.21 5.75
C VAL A 270 9.95 -24.21 6.31
N ALA A 271 9.55 -23.34 7.24
CA ALA A 271 10.46 -22.41 7.92
C ALA A 271 11.56 -23.14 8.73
N ALA A 272 11.21 -24.24 9.41
CA ALA A 272 12.17 -25.07 10.14
C ALA A 272 13.19 -25.73 9.19
N VAL A 273 12.71 -26.34 8.10
CA VAL A 273 13.57 -27.02 7.11
C VAL A 273 14.49 -26.03 6.42
N THR A 274 13.97 -24.89 5.97
CA THR A 274 14.77 -23.84 5.34
C THR A 274 15.80 -23.26 6.30
N GLY A 275 15.43 -22.98 7.55
CA GLY A 275 16.35 -22.55 8.60
C GLY A 275 17.47 -23.56 8.88
N LEU A 276 17.14 -24.85 8.94
CA LEU A 276 18.12 -25.93 9.09
C LEU A 276 19.08 -25.97 7.89
N ILE A 277 18.55 -25.92 6.66
CA ILE A 277 19.36 -25.87 5.44
C ILE A 277 20.31 -24.67 5.46
N THR A 278 19.82 -23.48 5.84
CA THR A 278 20.65 -22.28 5.97
C THR A 278 21.79 -22.48 6.97
N ILE A 279 21.52 -23.04 8.16
CA ILE A 279 22.54 -23.33 9.18
C ILE A 279 23.60 -24.30 8.65
N LEU A 280 23.17 -25.39 8.00
CA LEU A 280 24.07 -26.42 7.47
C LEU A 280 24.94 -25.86 6.33
N ILE A 281 24.36 -25.12 5.38
CA ILE A 281 25.11 -24.47 4.29
C ILE A 281 26.16 -23.51 4.85
N SER A 282 25.82 -22.71 5.87
CA SER A 282 26.75 -21.80 6.52
C SER A 282 27.91 -22.50 7.23
N ALA A 283 27.63 -23.62 7.91
CA ALA A 283 28.64 -24.40 8.62
C ALA A 283 29.54 -25.24 7.69
N MET A 284 29.08 -25.53 6.46
CA MET A 284 29.77 -26.41 5.52
C MET A 284 31.19 -25.94 5.18
N VAL A 285 31.34 -24.68 4.74
CA VAL A 285 32.66 -24.16 4.33
C VAL A 285 33.65 -24.12 5.51
N PRO A 286 33.29 -23.62 6.72
CA PRO A 286 34.14 -23.67 7.89
C PRO A 286 34.49 -25.10 8.33
N ALA A 287 33.52 -26.02 8.34
CA ALA A 287 33.74 -27.42 8.74
C ALA A 287 34.75 -28.12 7.82
N MET A 288 34.58 -27.97 6.50
CA MET A 288 35.50 -28.52 5.51
C MET A 288 36.93 -27.98 5.69
N ARG A 289 37.08 -26.70 6.07
CA ARG A 289 38.39 -26.11 6.35
C ARG A 289 39.02 -26.73 7.59
N ALA A 290 38.29 -26.86 8.70
CA ALA A 290 38.78 -27.50 9.91
C ALA A 290 39.23 -28.96 9.66
N GLY A 291 38.48 -29.70 8.83
CA GLY A 291 38.83 -31.05 8.40
C GLY A 291 40.14 -31.14 7.62
N ARG A 292 40.60 -30.08 6.94
CA ARG A 292 41.83 -30.09 6.13
C ARG A 292 43.10 -29.67 6.88
N ILE A 293 42.97 -29.02 8.04
CA ILE A 293 44.13 -28.56 8.83
C ILE A 293 44.93 -29.79 9.32
N SER A 294 46.25 -29.77 9.14
CA SER A 294 47.13 -30.88 9.58
C SER A 294 47.40 -30.82 11.10
N PRO A 295 47.65 -31.96 11.78
CA PRO A 295 47.89 -31.97 13.24
C PRO A 295 49.08 -31.08 13.64
N ILE A 296 50.16 -31.14 12.86
CA ILE A 296 51.37 -30.34 13.10
C ILE A 296 51.12 -28.85 12.90
N GLU A 297 50.33 -28.46 11.90
CA GLU A 297 49.98 -27.06 11.64
C GLU A 297 49.05 -26.50 12.71
N ALA A 298 48.11 -27.31 13.19
CA ALA A 298 47.20 -26.95 14.28
C ALA A 298 47.91 -26.76 15.63
N ILE A 299 48.94 -27.56 15.91
CA ILE A 299 49.71 -27.49 17.17
C ILE A 299 50.77 -26.39 17.10
N ARG A 300 51.41 -26.19 15.94
CA ARG A 300 52.52 -25.25 15.80
C ARG A 300 52.07 -23.80 15.96
N GLN A 301 50.83 -23.46 15.60
CA GLN A 301 50.17 -22.13 15.69
C GLN A 301 50.92 -20.92 15.09
N THR A 302 52.22 -21.02 14.81
CA THR A 302 53.02 -20.02 14.11
C THR A 302 53.10 -20.34 12.63
N ASN A 303 52.35 -19.56 11.85
CA ASN A 303 52.61 -19.40 10.42
C ASN A 303 53.88 -18.55 10.23
N ASP A 304 55.03 -19.10 10.62
CA ASP A 304 56.32 -18.44 10.37
C ASP A 304 56.55 -18.38 8.87
N ILE A 305 56.53 -17.16 8.33
CA ILE A 305 56.72 -16.90 6.90
C ILE A 305 58.20 -17.14 6.58
N LYS A 306 58.51 -18.33 6.07
CA LYS A 306 59.88 -18.71 5.68
C LYS A 306 60.30 -18.21 4.29
N ASP A 307 59.42 -17.59 3.51
CA ASP A 307 59.72 -17.16 2.13
C ASP A 307 60.34 -15.74 2.06
N PRO A 308 61.64 -15.59 1.76
CA PRO A 308 62.32 -14.30 1.64
C PRO A 308 61.80 -13.45 0.46
N LYS A 309 61.24 -14.06 -0.60
CA LYS A 309 60.60 -13.32 -1.71
C LYS A 309 59.32 -12.64 -1.23
N PHE A 310 58.55 -13.31 -0.37
CA PHE A 310 57.36 -12.73 0.25
C PHE A 310 57.71 -11.56 1.18
N ALA A 311 58.77 -11.69 2.00
CA ALA A 311 59.27 -10.60 2.85
C ALA A 311 59.67 -9.34 2.06
N LYS A 312 60.29 -9.51 0.87
CA LYS A 312 60.56 -8.39 -0.05
C LYS A 312 59.27 -7.78 -0.63
N SER A 313 58.25 -8.57 -0.96
CA SER A 313 56.98 -8.09 -1.54
C SER A 313 56.13 -7.21 -0.59
N ILE A 314 56.39 -7.34 0.72
CA ILE A 314 55.74 -6.54 1.77
C ILE A 314 56.43 -5.18 1.95
N ARG A 315 57.65 -4.98 1.42
CA ARG A 315 58.33 -3.68 1.46
C ARG A 315 57.62 -2.66 0.57
N GLY A 316 57.36 -1.48 1.13
CA GLY A 316 56.68 -0.36 0.47
C GLY A 316 55.90 0.48 1.48
N ARG A 317 55.86 1.80 1.31
CA ARG A 317 55.05 2.70 2.14
C ARG A 317 53.55 2.54 1.85
N GLY A 318 53.19 2.28 0.59
CA GLY A 318 51.79 2.26 0.14
C GLY A 318 51.07 3.60 0.40
N ILE A 319 49.81 3.72 0.00
CA ILE A 319 49.01 4.93 0.22
C ILE A 319 48.82 5.19 1.72
N LEU A 320 48.56 4.13 2.50
CA LEU A 320 48.35 4.24 3.95
C LEU A 320 49.59 4.77 4.67
N GLY A 321 50.81 4.34 4.30
CA GLY A 321 52.04 4.83 4.91
C GLY A 321 52.45 6.24 4.47
N MET A 322 51.94 6.72 3.33
CA MET A 322 52.04 8.14 2.95
C MET A 322 51.13 9.02 3.82
N VAL A 323 49.86 8.64 3.98
CA VAL A 323 48.85 9.46 4.67
C VAL A 323 48.98 9.41 6.21
N PHE A 324 49.25 8.23 6.78
CA PHE A 324 49.26 8.01 8.23
C PHE A 324 50.67 7.80 8.82
N GLY A 325 51.72 8.05 8.03
CA GLY A 325 53.11 7.92 8.44
C GLY A 325 53.48 6.50 8.91
N VAL A 326 54.18 6.39 10.04
CA VAL A 326 54.65 5.11 10.58
C VAL A 326 53.49 4.16 10.90
N GLY A 327 52.41 4.65 11.50
CA GLY A 327 51.23 3.84 11.81
C GLY A 327 50.57 3.26 10.56
N GLY A 328 50.47 4.07 9.50
CA GLY A 328 49.95 3.63 8.20
C GLY A 328 50.85 2.63 7.47
N LEU A 329 52.17 2.76 7.63
CA LEU A 329 53.13 1.80 7.09
C LEU A 329 53.00 0.43 7.76
N ILE A 330 52.79 0.40 9.08
CA ILE A 330 52.53 -0.85 9.81
C ILE A 330 51.20 -1.46 9.35
N ALA A 331 50.14 -0.65 9.23
CA ALA A 331 48.85 -1.10 8.75
C ALA A 331 48.91 -1.69 7.32
N HIS A 332 49.62 -1.03 6.40
CA HIS A 332 49.80 -1.52 5.02
C HIS A 332 50.51 -2.88 4.98
N ARG A 333 51.58 -3.02 5.76
CA ARG A 333 52.33 -4.28 5.86
C ARG A 333 51.47 -5.39 6.47
N ASN A 334 50.66 -5.08 7.48
CA ASN A 334 49.77 -6.06 8.09
C ASN A 334 48.68 -6.53 7.10
N ALA A 335 48.07 -5.61 6.35
CA ALA A 335 47.10 -5.96 5.31
C ALA A 335 47.70 -6.88 4.22
N LYS A 336 48.97 -6.67 3.84
CA LYS A 336 49.70 -7.55 2.92
C LYS A 336 50.11 -8.89 3.54
N ARG A 337 50.35 -8.94 4.85
CA ARG A 337 50.67 -10.18 5.58
C ARG A 337 49.43 -11.07 5.72
N ASN A 338 48.33 -10.49 6.20
CA ASN A 338 47.09 -11.19 6.52
C ASN A 338 46.01 -11.03 5.43
N LYS A 339 46.37 -11.20 4.15
CA LYS A 339 45.47 -10.97 3.00
C LYS A 339 44.15 -11.74 3.07
N LYS A 340 44.13 -12.97 3.61
CA LYS A 340 42.91 -13.80 3.72
C LYS A 340 41.92 -13.18 4.70
N SER A 341 42.36 -12.87 5.91
CA SER A 341 41.55 -12.20 6.94
C SER A 341 41.09 -10.82 6.47
N TYR A 342 42.00 -10.05 5.87
CA TYR A 342 41.69 -8.74 5.31
C TYR A 342 40.59 -8.79 4.24
N ARG A 343 40.70 -9.73 3.28
CA ARG A 343 39.67 -9.93 2.23
C ARG A 343 38.34 -10.39 2.82
N ALA A 344 38.34 -11.26 3.83
CA ALA A 344 37.12 -11.74 4.48
C ALA A 344 36.38 -10.60 5.20
N ILE A 345 37.09 -9.75 5.95
CA ILE A 345 36.49 -8.58 6.63
C ILE A 345 35.91 -7.60 5.61
N SER A 346 36.67 -7.23 4.57
CA SER A 346 36.16 -6.35 3.51
C SER A 346 34.95 -6.93 2.78
N PHE A 347 34.95 -8.24 2.52
CA PHE A 347 33.83 -8.92 1.85
C PHE A 347 32.58 -8.96 2.74
N SER A 348 32.74 -9.24 4.04
CA SER A 348 31.64 -9.21 5.00
C SER A 348 30.99 -7.81 5.07
N LEU A 349 31.81 -6.76 5.15
CA LEU A 349 31.33 -5.37 5.13
C LEU A 349 30.65 -5.03 3.79
N ALA A 350 31.23 -5.46 2.66
CA ALA A 350 30.63 -5.26 1.34
C ALA A 350 29.23 -5.88 1.25
N ILE A 351 29.05 -7.08 1.79
CA ILE A 351 27.75 -7.75 1.85
C ILE A 351 26.75 -6.97 2.69
N CYS A 352 27.14 -6.47 3.87
CA CYS A 352 26.24 -5.65 4.69
C CYS A 352 25.75 -4.41 3.92
N LEU A 353 26.65 -3.71 3.24
CA LEU A 353 26.27 -2.54 2.46
C LEU A 353 25.42 -2.91 1.25
N PHE A 354 25.77 -3.99 0.55
CA PHE A 354 24.99 -4.51 -0.57
C PHE A 354 23.56 -4.87 -0.15
N LEU A 355 23.39 -5.57 0.97
CA LEU A 355 22.08 -5.96 1.47
C LEU A 355 21.25 -4.75 1.89
N PHE A 356 21.88 -3.78 2.58
CA PHE A 356 21.22 -2.55 2.96
C PHE A 356 20.80 -1.71 1.74
N LEU A 357 21.73 -1.45 0.81
CA LEU A 357 21.45 -0.64 -0.38
C LEU A 357 20.55 -1.35 -1.38
N GLY A 358 20.80 -2.63 -1.64
CA GLY A 358 20.05 -3.43 -2.62
C GLY A 358 18.67 -3.84 -2.09
N GLY A 359 18.59 -4.32 -0.85
CA GLY A 359 17.31 -4.63 -0.21
C GLY A 359 16.50 -3.36 0.10
N GLY A 360 17.13 -2.33 0.68
CA GLY A 360 16.48 -1.05 0.93
C GLY A 360 16.07 -0.32 -0.35
N GLY A 361 16.87 -0.41 -1.42
CA GLY A 361 16.54 0.18 -2.70
C GLY A 361 15.44 -0.59 -3.42
N PHE A 362 15.43 -1.92 -3.36
CA PHE A 362 14.30 -2.74 -3.82
C PHE A 362 13.00 -2.34 -3.10
N ILE A 363 13.02 -2.23 -1.77
CA ILE A 363 11.87 -1.77 -0.98
C ILE A 363 11.46 -0.35 -1.38
N TYR A 364 12.43 0.56 -1.58
CA TYR A 364 12.16 1.93 -2.02
C TYR A 364 11.44 1.96 -3.38
N TYR A 365 11.94 1.24 -4.37
CA TYR A 365 11.33 1.20 -5.70
C TYR A 365 9.97 0.50 -5.70
N MET A 366 9.78 -0.55 -4.88
CA MET A 366 8.47 -1.16 -4.68
C MET A 366 7.47 -0.18 -4.08
N ARG A 367 7.87 0.55 -3.02
CA ARG A 367 7.01 1.57 -2.40
C ARG A 367 6.71 2.72 -3.35
N LEU A 368 7.70 3.17 -4.12
CA LEU A 368 7.51 4.17 -5.16
C LEU A 368 6.47 3.66 -6.17
N GLY A 369 6.54 2.38 -6.52
CA GLY A 369 5.56 1.83 -7.43
C GLY A 369 4.16 1.63 -6.88
N MET A 370 4.05 1.44 -5.57
CA MET A 370 2.77 1.41 -4.87
C MET A 370 2.18 2.80 -4.62
N LYS A 371 3.00 3.87 -4.56
CA LYS A 371 2.49 5.26 -4.45
C LYS A 371 1.57 5.60 -5.62
N GLY A 372 1.97 5.18 -6.84
CA GLY A 372 1.16 5.27 -8.05
C GLY A 372 -0.18 4.51 -8.00
N LEU A 373 -0.48 3.77 -6.94
CA LEU A 373 -1.75 3.06 -6.71
C LEU A 373 -2.50 3.55 -5.45
N ASN A 374 -1.90 4.42 -4.64
CA ASN A 374 -2.40 4.75 -3.31
C ASN A 374 -2.58 6.26 -3.12
N VAL A 375 -3.80 6.74 -3.37
CA VAL A 375 -4.21 8.07 -2.90
C VAL A 375 -5.58 7.93 -2.25
N PRO A 376 -5.64 7.87 -0.91
CA PRO A 376 -6.91 7.72 -0.21
C PRO A 376 -7.71 9.01 -0.27
N TYR A 377 -9.04 8.87 -0.37
CA TYR A 377 -9.93 9.92 0.08
C TYR A 377 -9.78 10.08 1.60
N TYR A 378 -9.62 11.31 2.07
CA TYR A 378 -9.39 11.60 3.49
C TYR A 378 -10.68 12.01 4.23
N TYR A 379 -11.84 11.82 3.60
CA TYR A 379 -13.17 11.98 4.19
C TYR A 379 -13.83 10.62 4.45
N ASN A 380 -14.75 10.57 5.41
CA ASN A 380 -15.50 9.36 5.76
C ASN A 380 -16.80 9.23 4.95
N TYR A 381 -17.52 10.34 4.82
CA TYR A 381 -18.79 10.44 4.09
C TYR A 381 -18.81 11.73 3.28
N HIS A 382 -19.61 11.74 2.21
CA HIS A 382 -20.01 12.95 1.52
C HIS A 382 -21.53 12.99 1.38
N ILE A 383 -22.09 14.19 1.35
CA ILE A 383 -23.50 14.43 1.04
C ILE A 383 -23.55 15.15 -0.29
N GLN A 384 -24.30 14.63 -1.26
CA GLN A 384 -24.50 15.25 -2.57
C GLN A 384 -25.91 15.82 -2.66
N PHE A 385 -26.03 17.13 -2.87
CA PHE A 385 -27.34 17.81 -2.90
C PHE A 385 -28.02 17.70 -4.27
N ASN A 386 -27.27 17.87 -5.37
CA ASN A 386 -27.84 17.95 -6.73
C ASN A 386 -27.52 16.70 -7.56
N SER A 387 -28.00 15.53 -7.13
CA SER A 387 -27.83 14.30 -7.89
C SER A 387 -28.68 14.34 -9.16
N ILE A 388 -28.10 14.03 -10.33
CA ILE A 388 -28.75 14.07 -11.65
C ILE A 388 -30.00 13.16 -11.72
N TYR A 389 -30.17 12.26 -10.76
CA TYR A 389 -31.23 11.25 -10.73
C TYR A 389 -32.36 11.55 -9.71
N ASN A 390 -32.35 12.70 -9.04
CA ASN A 390 -33.34 13.00 -8.00
C ASN A 390 -34.37 14.04 -8.49
N ASP A 391 -35.48 13.56 -9.06
CA ASP A 391 -36.58 14.39 -9.57
C ASP A 391 -37.33 15.18 -8.48
N THR A 392 -37.07 14.90 -7.20
CA THR A 392 -37.70 15.54 -6.02
C THR A 392 -36.95 16.74 -5.48
N PHE A 393 -35.80 17.11 -6.06
CA PHE A 393 -34.96 18.17 -5.51
C PHE A 393 -35.62 19.57 -5.61
N ASP A 394 -35.82 20.29 -4.51
CA ASP A 394 -36.28 21.70 -4.53
C ASP A 394 -35.09 22.67 -4.54
N GLN A 395 -35.11 23.68 -5.42
CA GLN A 395 -34.09 24.73 -5.46
C GLN A 395 -34.04 25.57 -4.18
N GLU A 396 -35.11 25.58 -3.37
CA GLU A 396 -35.13 26.24 -2.06
C GLU A 396 -34.05 25.68 -1.09
N TYR A 397 -33.66 24.40 -1.26
CA TYR A 397 -32.60 23.72 -0.49
C TYR A 397 -31.16 24.02 -0.97
N LEU A 398 -30.97 24.93 -1.93
CA LEU A 398 -29.64 25.46 -2.28
C LEU A 398 -29.42 26.90 -1.85
N THR A 399 -30.32 27.49 -1.07
CA THR A 399 -30.08 28.84 -0.57
C THR A 399 -28.82 28.87 0.31
N GLN A 400 -28.05 29.96 0.25
CA GLN A 400 -26.88 30.16 1.10
C GLN A 400 -27.20 29.90 2.57
N LYS A 401 -28.36 30.37 3.03
CA LYS A 401 -28.84 30.21 4.41
C LYS A 401 -29.06 28.75 4.79
N PHE A 402 -29.61 27.94 3.89
CA PHE A 402 -29.76 26.50 4.13
C PHE A 402 -28.39 25.84 4.29
N ARG A 403 -27.47 26.06 3.33
CA ARG A 403 -26.13 25.47 3.36
C ARG A 403 -25.38 25.78 4.64
N GLU A 404 -25.39 27.05 5.07
CA GLU A 404 -24.75 27.48 6.31
C GLU A 404 -25.38 26.83 7.56
N ASN A 405 -26.72 26.74 7.60
CA ASN A 405 -27.41 26.09 8.71
C ASN A 405 -27.11 24.60 8.78
N PHE A 406 -27.16 23.90 7.63
CA PHE A 406 -26.94 22.47 7.51
C PHE A 406 -25.52 22.08 7.91
N ILE A 407 -24.49 22.74 7.34
CA ILE A 407 -23.09 22.50 7.70
C ILE A 407 -22.84 22.80 9.18
N ARG A 408 -23.48 23.84 9.73
CA ARG A 408 -23.36 24.15 11.16
C ARG A 408 -23.93 23.03 12.03
N GLN A 409 -25.10 22.47 11.71
CA GLN A 409 -25.68 21.34 12.44
C GLN A 409 -24.73 20.13 12.43
N LEU A 410 -24.16 19.81 11.27
CA LEU A 410 -23.15 18.76 11.12
C LEU A 410 -21.93 19.01 12.02
N ARG A 411 -21.35 20.22 12.00
CA ARG A 411 -20.18 20.59 12.82
C ARG A 411 -20.45 20.62 14.33
N THR A 412 -21.69 20.89 14.76
CA THR A 412 -22.05 20.90 16.18
C THR A 412 -22.25 19.50 16.77
N SER A 413 -22.36 18.47 15.93
CA SER A 413 -22.49 17.09 16.37
C SER A 413 -21.21 16.58 17.02
N SER A 414 -21.34 15.84 18.12
CA SER A 414 -20.21 15.17 18.76
C SER A 414 -19.59 14.04 17.92
N SER A 415 -20.29 13.60 16.87
CA SER A 415 -19.87 12.47 16.01
C SER A 415 -19.02 12.91 14.82
N ILE A 416 -18.98 14.22 14.52
CA ILE A 416 -18.32 14.79 13.34
C ILE A 416 -17.16 15.66 13.82
N THR A 417 -15.96 15.39 13.29
CA THR A 417 -14.75 16.19 13.58
C THR A 417 -14.74 17.46 12.76
N ASP A 418 -15.10 17.34 11.48
CA ASP A 418 -15.02 18.41 10.50
C ASP A 418 -16.01 18.15 9.37
N ALA A 419 -16.53 19.22 8.78
CA ALA A 419 -17.41 19.18 7.63
C ALA A 419 -17.17 20.42 6.78
N VAL A 420 -17.18 20.30 5.46
CA VAL A 420 -16.95 21.41 4.54
C VAL A 420 -17.90 21.33 3.36
N PHE A 421 -18.45 22.48 2.98
CA PHE A 421 -19.21 22.60 1.75
C PHE A 421 -18.28 22.94 0.58
N VAL A 422 -18.42 22.19 -0.51
CA VAL A 422 -17.64 22.36 -1.74
C VAL A 422 -18.58 22.26 -2.93
N ARG A 423 -18.64 23.34 -3.71
CA ARG A 423 -19.30 23.37 -5.01
C ARG A 423 -18.28 23.04 -6.08
N LYS A 424 -18.59 22.06 -6.94
CA LYS A 424 -17.75 21.71 -8.09
C LYS A 424 -18.45 22.14 -9.37
N VAL A 425 -17.72 22.81 -10.25
CA VAL A 425 -18.25 23.29 -11.53
C VAL A 425 -17.36 22.78 -12.66
N ASN A 426 -17.93 22.07 -13.63
CA ASN A 426 -17.17 21.56 -14.78
C ASN A 426 -16.94 22.67 -15.81
N LEU A 427 -15.73 23.22 -15.86
CA LEU A 427 -15.36 24.35 -16.71
C LEU A 427 -14.40 23.94 -17.82
N GLN A 428 -14.44 24.64 -18.96
CA GLN A 428 -13.47 24.44 -20.02
C GLN A 428 -12.23 25.26 -19.74
N ILE A 429 -11.11 24.57 -19.59
CA ILE A 429 -9.81 25.16 -19.27
C ILE A 429 -8.99 25.18 -20.55
N ALA A 430 -8.46 26.35 -20.90
CA ALA A 430 -7.59 26.55 -22.05
C ALA A 430 -6.21 27.01 -21.57
N MET A 431 -5.17 26.23 -21.87
CA MET A 431 -3.80 26.51 -21.42
C MET A 431 -2.77 26.13 -22.49
N ASP A 432 -1.70 26.91 -22.60
CA ASP A 432 -0.55 26.55 -23.43
C ASP A 432 0.12 25.26 -22.93
N GLU A 433 0.44 24.33 -23.84
CA GLU A 433 1.08 23.05 -23.53
C GLU A 433 2.42 23.23 -22.78
N SER A 434 3.12 24.35 -22.97
CA SER A 434 4.40 24.65 -22.30
C SER A 434 4.29 24.82 -20.79
N ASN A 435 3.08 25.03 -20.26
CA ASN A 435 2.80 25.11 -18.83
C ASN A 435 2.63 23.73 -18.17
N LEU A 436 2.48 22.68 -18.97
CA LEU A 436 2.35 21.31 -18.49
C LEU A 436 3.71 20.66 -18.25
N THR A 437 3.77 19.78 -17.25
CA THR A 437 4.93 18.88 -17.10
C THR A 437 4.85 17.74 -18.11
N ASP A 438 5.92 16.95 -18.28
CA ASP A 438 5.88 15.73 -19.09
C ASP A 438 4.79 14.74 -18.62
N VAL A 439 4.51 14.72 -17.31
CA VAL A 439 3.44 13.91 -16.73
C VAL A 439 2.07 14.52 -17.02
N GLY A 440 1.94 15.84 -16.93
CA GLY A 440 0.71 16.54 -17.29
C GLY A 440 0.32 16.33 -18.75
N LYS A 441 1.29 16.41 -19.67
CA LYS A 441 1.08 16.11 -21.10
C LYS A 441 0.59 14.69 -21.33
N LEU A 442 1.11 13.71 -20.60
CA LEU A 442 0.61 12.34 -20.65
C LEU A 442 -0.81 12.21 -20.11
N ALA A 443 -1.17 12.99 -19.09
CA ALA A 443 -2.49 12.97 -18.50
C ALA A 443 -3.58 13.52 -19.43
N VAL A 444 -3.27 14.57 -20.20
CA VAL A 444 -4.26 15.19 -21.09
C VAL A 444 -4.19 14.73 -22.54
N GLY A 445 -3.07 14.16 -23.00
CA GLY A 445 -2.98 13.47 -24.30
C GLY A 445 -3.72 14.15 -25.47
N GLU A 446 -4.84 13.54 -25.88
CA GLU A 446 -5.68 13.93 -27.02
C GLU A 446 -6.34 15.32 -26.88
N TYR A 447 -6.36 15.89 -25.68
CA TYR A 447 -6.94 17.22 -25.43
C TYR A 447 -5.99 18.38 -25.80
N ILE A 448 -4.79 18.08 -26.30
CA ILE A 448 -3.86 19.10 -26.81
C ILE A 448 -4.11 19.30 -28.32
N VAL A 449 -4.60 20.47 -28.69
CA VAL A 449 -4.87 20.87 -30.08
C VAL A 449 -4.13 22.19 -30.35
N ASP A 450 -3.37 22.26 -31.44
CA ASP A 450 -2.59 23.43 -31.84
C ASP A 450 -1.67 24.02 -30.74
N GLY A 451 -1.13 23.15 -29.88
CA GLY A 451 -0.25 23.54 -28.77
C GLY A 451 -0.99 24.10 -27.54
N GLN A 452 -2.32 24.03 -27.52
CA GLN A 452 -3.15 24.37 -26.37
C GLN A 452 -3.90 23.14 -25.85
N MET A 453 -3.86 22.94 -24.54
CA MET A 453 -4.73 22.02 -23.81
C MET A 453 -6.12 22.62 -23.72
N HIS A 454 -7.11 21.90 -24.23
CA HIS A 454 -8.53 22.17 -24.06
C HIS A 454 -9.17 21.03 -23.28
N TYR A 455 -9.25 21.19 -21.96
CA TYR A 455 -9.71 20.13 -21.07
C TYR A 455 -10.91 20.62 -20.26
N ARG A 456 -11.89 19.76 -20.03
CA ARG A 456 -13.05 20.08 -19.21
C ARG A 456 -12.88 19.41 -17.85
N ASP A 457 -12.76 20.22 -16.79
CA ASP A 457 -12.53 19.72 -15.43
C ASP A 457 -13.28 20.50 -14.34
N GLN A 458 -13.30 19.94 -13.14
CA GLN A 458 -13.95 20.48 -11.95
C GLN A 458 -13.11 21.60 -11.32
N VAL A 459 -13.68 22.81 -11.26
CA VAL A 459 -13.21 23.89 -10.40
C VAL A 459 -13.94 23.78 -9.06
N TYR A 460 -13.16 23.80 -7.97
CA TYR A 460 -13.60 23.68 -6.59
C TYR A 460 -13.84 25.06 -6.00
N PHE A 461 -15.08 25.35 -5.65
CA PHE A 461 -15.50 26.52 -4.89
C PHE A 461 -15.76 26.10 -3.46
N VAL A 462 -14.88 26.52 -2.55
CA VAL A 462 -14.82 26.01 -1.17
C VAL A 462 -15.32 27.06 -0.20
N GLU A 463 -16.13 26.66 0.78
CA GLU A 463 -16.59 27.54 1.84
C GLU A 463 -15.45 28.38 2.44
N ASP A 464 -15.60 29.71 2.40
CA ASP A 464 -14.58 30.69 2.73
C ASP A 464 -13.90 30.46 4.08
N THR A 465 -14.67 30.07 5.12
CA THR A 465 -14.14 29.83 6.47
C THR A 465 -13.15 28.66 6.51
N GLN A 466 -13.47 27.56 5.80
CA GLN A 466 -12.60 26.40 5.70
C GLN A 466 -11.45 26.63 4.74
N TYR A 467 -11.69 27.39 3.68
CA TYR A 467 -10.63 27.78 2.76
C TYR A 467 -9.59 28.65 3.47
N GLU A 468 -10.00 29.59 4.33
CA GLU A 468 -9.09 30.38 5.16
C GLU A 468 -8.23 29.51 6.09
N ILE A 469 -8.84 28.52 6.76
CA ILE A 469 -8.12 27.57 7.62
C ILE A 469 -7.09 26.79 6.81
N TYR A 470 -7.47 26.31 5.63
CA TYR A 470 -6.60 25.56 4.74
C TYR A 470 -5.42 26.40 4.23
N LEU A 471 -5.67 27.64 3.79
CA LEU A 471 -4.61 28.57 3.37
C LEU A 471 -3.61 28.85 4.50
N LYS A 472 -4.08 29.03 5.74
CA LYS A 472 -3.21 29.20 6.91
C LYS A 472 -2.36 27.96 7.20
N GLN A 473 -2.90 26.75 6.99
CA GLN A 473 -2.14 25.50 7.12
C GLN A 473 -1.00 25.41 6.10
N LEU A 474 -1.22 25.90 4.88
CA LEU A 474 -0.21 26.00 3.84
C LEU A 474 0.80 27.14 4.08
N GLY A 475 0.56 28.01 5.06
CA GLY A 475 1.39 29.19 5.34
C GLY A 475 1.17 30.35 4.37
N LEU A 476 0.05 30.36 3.64
CA LEU A 476 -0.33 31.39 2.68
C LEU A 476 -1.13 32.53 3.35
N ASN A 477 -1.12 33.72 2.75
CA ASN A 477 -1.90 34.87 3.21
C ASN A 477 -3.35 34.81 2.69
N PRO A 478 -4.37 34.56 3.53
CA PRO A 478 -5.74 34.37 3.04
C PRO A 478 -6.35 35.61 2.36
N GLU A 479 -5.91 36.81 2.70
CA GLU A 479 -6.41 38.07 2.10
C GLU A 479 -6.14 38.16 0.59
N GLU A 480 -5.20 37.37 0.04
CA GLU A 480 -4.93 37.35 -1.39
C GLU A 480 -5.87 36.41 -2.16
N TYR A 481 -6.40 35.39 -1.49
CA TYR A 481 -7.22 34.33 -2.08
C TYR A 481 -8.71 34.53 -1.82
N LEU A 482 -9.09 35.27 -0.77
CA LEU A 482 -10.49 35.54 -0.37
C LEU A 482 -11.01 36.90 -0.90
N ARG A 483 -10.33 37.52 -1.87
CA ARG A 483 -10.77 38.81 -2.43
C ARG A 483 -12.05 38.63 -3.23
N ALA A 484 -13.02 39.53 -3.03
CA ALA A 484 -14.27 39.53 -3.78
C ALA A 484 -14.06 39.86 -5.27
N GLU A 485 -13.07 40.69 -5.60
CA GLU A 485 -12.67 41.01 -6.97
C GLU A 485 -11.35 40.30 -7.29
N ASN A 486 -11.36 39.40 -8.28
CA ASN A 486 -10.20 38.64 -8.78
C ASN A 486 -9.36 37.95 -7.68
N PRO A 487 -9.90 36.93 -7.00
CA PRO A 487 -9.12 36.11 -6.07
C PRO A 487 -7.97 35.40 -6.80
N LYS A 488 -6.86 35.18 -6.09
CA LYS A 488 -5.81 34.28 -6.60
C LYS A 488 -6.30 32.84 -6.67
N LEU A 489 -5.97 32.17 -7.77
CA LEU A 489 -6.28 30.76 -8.02
C LEU A 489 -5.26 29.88 -7.31
N LEU A 490 -5.73 28.94 -6.49
CA LEU A 490 -4.87 27.89 -5.93
C LEU A 490 -4.96 26.64 -6.82
N ILE A 491 -3.82 26.04 -7.15
CA ILE A 491 -3.78 24.85 -8.01
C ILE A 491 -3.47 23.62 -7.17
N LEU A 492 -4.40 22.68 -7.13
CA LEU A 492 -4.15 21.32 -6.69
C LEU A 492 -3.36 20.62 -7.81
N ASN A 493 -2.06 20.42 -7.60
CA ASN A 493 -1.12 20.11 -8.68
C ASN A 493 -0.58 18.67 -8.60
N ALA A 494 -1.48 17.69 -8.68
CA ALA A 494 -1.13 16.28 -8.67
C ALA A 494 -2.01 15.53 -9.66
N VAL A 495 -1.40 14.65 -10.44
CA VAL A 495 -2.14 13.81 -11.39
C VAL A 495 -1.57 12.41 -11.37
N LYS A 496 -2.49 11.45 -11.47
CA LYS A 496 -2.17 10.03 -11.51
C LYS A 496 -3.01 9.34 -12.56
N GLY A 497 -2.39 8.42 -13.28
CA GLY A 497 -3.11 7.65 -14.28
C GLY A 497 -2.27 6.56 -14.89
N ALA A 498 -2.74 6.00 -15.99
CA ALA A 498 -2.01 4.99 -16.73
C ALA A 498 -2.18 5.23 -18.23
N ALA A 499 -1.06 5.36 -18.94
CA ALA A 499 -1.03 5.57 -20.38
C ALA A 499 -0.41 4.36 -21.08
N ASP A 500 -0.87 4.09 -22.30
CA ASP A 500 -0.27 3.11 -23.20
C ASP A 500 0.87 3.77 -23.99
N PHE A 501 2.03 3.13 -23.99
CA PHE A 501 3.22 3.63 -24.68
C PHE A 501 3.46 2.89 -26.01
N TYR A 502 4.21 3.51 -26.92
CA TYR A 502 4.55 2.96 -28.24
C TYR A 502 5.21 1.57 -28.22
N ASP A 503 5.72 1.11 -27.07
CA ASP A 503 6.25 -0.25 -26.90
C ASP A 503 5.18 -1.30 -26.55
N GLY A 504 3.90 -0.93 -26.64
CA GLY A 504 2.74 -1.79 -26.36
C GLY A 504 2.53 -2.07 -24.87
N ARG A 505 3.12 -1.26 -23.98
CA ARG A 505 3.03 -1.46 -22.53
C ARG A 505 2.29 -0.30 -21.88
N ARG A 506 1.32 -0.66 -21.04
CA ARG A 506 0.65 0.28 -20.13
C ARG A 506 1.56 0.60 -18.95
N ARG A 507 1.76 1.88 -18.66
CA ARG A 507 2.55 2.33 -17.49
C ARG A 507 1.78 3.34 -16.67
N PHE A 508 1.86 3.21 -15.36
CA PHE A 508 1.30 4.16 -14.40
C PHE A 508 2.18 5.39 -14.30
N TYR A 509 1.61 6.59 -14.27
CA TYR A 509 2.32 7.83 -14.00
C TYR A 509 1.74 8.50 -12.76
N GLU A 510 2.59 9.22 -12.05
CA GLU A 510 2.25 10.07 -10.90
C GLU A 510 3.18 11.29 -10.95
N GLY A 511 2.64 12.48 -10.77
CA GLY A 511 3.44 13.70 -10.75
C GLY A 511 2.59 14.96 -10.71
N ALA A 512 3.24 16.10 -10.88
CA ALA A 512 2.56 17.38 -11.02
C ALA A 512 1.94 17.52 -12.42
N MET A 513 0.72 18.05 -12.49
CA MET A 513 0.05 18.34 -13.76
C MET A 513 0.72 19.54 -14.45
N PHE A 514 0.86 20.62 -13.69
CA PHE A 514 1.41 21.90 -14.12
C PHE A 514 2.80 22.12 -13.55
N LYS A 515 3.55 23.02 -14.19
CA LYS A 515 4.78 23.54 -13.59
C LYS A 515 4.48 24.37 -12.33
N ASP A 516 5.52 24.68 -11.59
CA ASP A 516 5.39 25.41 -10.32
C ASP A 516 4.92 26.86 -10.55
N SER A 517 4.38 27.49 -9.51
CA SER A 517 3.84 28.86 -9.51
C SER A 517 4.84 29.91 -10.02
N SER A 518 6.14 29.65 -9.87
CA SER A 518 7.21 30.52 -10.41
C SER A 518 7.25 30.62 -11.95
N GLU A 519 6.69 29.65 -12.67
CA GLU A 519 6.63 29.63 -14.14
C GLU A 519 5.21 29.85 -14.69
N LEU A 520 4.20 29.86 -13.82
CA LEU A 520 2.78 29.93 -14.17
C LEU A 520 2.15 31.18 -13.54
N THR A 521 1.89 32.21 -14.35
CA THR A 521 1.42 33.51 -13.84
C THR A 521 -0.08 33.73 -14.00
N GLU A 522 -0.71 33.15 -15.01
CA GLU A 522 -2.14 33.38 -15.31
C GLU A 522 -2.78 32.16 -15.95
N ILE A 523 -4.05 31.90 -15.61
CA ILE A 523 -4.90 30.88 -16.22
C ILE A 523 -6.15 31.53 -16.78
N SER A 524 -6.54 31.08 -17.96
CA SER A 524 -7.83 31.45 -18.56
C SER A 524 -8.80 30.28 -18.54
N ILE A 525 -10.00 30.54 -18.02
CA ILE A 525 -11.13 29.61 -17.98
C ILE A 525 -12.19 30.15 -18.92
N MET A 526 -12.68 29.30 -19.83
CA MET A 526 -13.76 29.65 -20.75
C MET A 526 -15.05 28.96 -20.31
N GLU A 527 -16.14 29.71 -20.29
CA GLU A 527 -17.44 29.19 -19.90
C GLU A 527 -18.56 29.77 -20.77
N GLN A 528 -19.67 29.03 -20.85
CA GLN A 528 -20.87 29.49 -21.51
C GLN A 528 -21.58 30.53 -20.65
N LYS A 529 -21.71 31.73 -21.21
CA LYS A 529 -22.36 32.85 -20.57
C LYS A 529 -23.86 32.63 -20.47
N LYS A 530 -24.42 32.95 -19.30
CA LYS A 530 -25.87 33.02 -19.11
C LYS A 530 -26.46 34.20 -19.87
N ILE A 531 -27.41 33.92 -20.76
CA ILE A 531 -28.11 34.93 -21.56
C ILE A 531 -29.60 34.84 -21.26
N GLY A 532 -30.12 35.88 -20.61
CA GLY A 532 -31.50 35.91 -20.12
C GLY A 532 -31.77 34.79 -19.11
N ASP A 533 -32.96 34.19 -19.20
CA ASP A 533 -33.42 33.12 -18.32
C ASP A 533 -33.08 31.71 -18.84
N ALA A 534 -32.09 31.60 -19.75
CA ALA A 534 -31.72 30.32 -20.34
C ALA A 534 -31.09 29.37 -19.30
N SER A 535 -31.55 28.12 -19.31
CA SER A 535 -31.12 27.07 -18.39
C SER A 535 -30.13 26.10 -19.04
N TYR A 536 -30.16 25.97 -20.38
CA TYR A 536 -29.25 25.10 -21.13
C TYR A 536 -28.78 25.81 -22.41
N ALA A 537 -27.56 25.47 -22.84
CA ALA A 537 -27.04 25.88 -24.14
C ALA A 537 -26.19 24.76 -24.76
N TYR A 538 -26.31 24.58 -26.07
CA TYR A 538 -25.48 23.63 -26.83
C TYR A 538 -25.19 24.15 -28.24
N PRO A 539 -24.09 23.69 -28.88
CA PRO A 539 -23.75 24.09 -30.25
C PRO A 539 -24.85 23.67 -31.23
N ASP A 540 -25.20 24.56 -32.15
CA ASP A 540 -26.18 24.23 -33.19
C ASP A 540 -25.59 23.15 -34.12
N PRO A 541 -26.23 21.97 -34.24
CA PRO A 541 -25.73 20.89 -35.08
C PRO A 541 -25.73 21.22 -36.58
N GLU A 542 -26.54 22.20 -37.01
CA GLU A 542 -26.60 22.64 -38.41
C GLU A 542 -25.66 23.82 -38.71
N ASP A 543 -25.35 24.64 -37.70
CA ASP A 543 -24.45 25.79 -37.83
C ASP A 543 -23.50 25.90 -36.61
N PRO A 544 -22.31 25.29 -36.66
CA PRO A 544 -21.35 25.31 -35.56
C PRO A 544 -20.88 26.71 -35.11
N SER A 545 -21.19 27.77 -35.86
CA SER A 545 -20.89 29.16 -35.45
C SER A 545 -21.93 29.75 -34.49
N MET A 546 -23.03 29.03 -34.24
CA MET A 546 -24.14 29.44 -33.39
C MET A 546 -24.35 28.44 -32.23
N MET A 547 -24.81 28.96 -31.10
CA MET A 547 -25.27 28.20 -29.93
C MET A 547 -26.80 28.31 -29.83
N ILE A 548 -27.46 27.19 -29.55
CA ILE A 548 -28.89 27.15 -29.21
C ILE A 548 -29.04 27.27 -27.70
N TYR A 549 -29.78 28.27 -27.26
CA TYR A 549 -30.13 28.53 -25.86
C TYR A 549 -31.58 28.09 -25.62
N LEU A 550 -31.80 27.35 -24.53
CA LEU A 550 -33.11 26.84 -24.10
C LEU A 550 -33.59 27.58 -22.84
N VAL A 551 -34.81 28.13 -22.90
CA VAL A 551 -35.49 28.80 -21.79
C VAL A 551 -36.71 27.99 -21.39
N GLY A 552 -36.72 27.47 -20.15
CA GLY A 552 -37.79 26.66 -19.60
C GLY A 552 -37.33 25.80 -18.42
N ASP A 553 -38.28 25.27 -17.66
CA ASP A 553 -38.00 24.34 -16.56
C ASP A 553 -37.72 22.93 -17.12
N GLY A 554 -36.45 22.51 -17.07
CA GLY A 554 -36.00 21.23 -17.60
C GLY A 554 -36.52 20.00 -16.86
N ARG A 555 -37.26 20.16 -15.75
CA ARG A 555 -37.82 19.05 -14.97
C ARG A 555 -39.04 18.38 -15.61
N THR A 556 -39.80 19.11 -16.42
CA THR A 556 -41.03 18.61 -17.07
C THR A 556 -40.86 18.37 -18.57
N ALA A 557 -39.75 18.83 -19.14
CA ALA A 557 -39.44 18.68 -20.55
C ALA A 557 -39.04 17.23 -20.86
N GLN A 558 -39.80 16.58 -21.75
CA GLN A 558 -39.47 15.25 -22.27
C GLN A 558 -38.65 15.36 -23.57
N SER A 559 -38.59 16.54 -24.18
CA SER A 559 -37.82 16.83 -25.38
C SER A 559 -37.36 18.29 -25.43
N ASP A 560 -36.36 18.58 -26.26
CA ASP A 560 -35.90 19.94 -26.51
C ASP A 560 -37.03 20.88 -27.00
N ASP A 561 -38.08 20.35 -27.62
CA ASP A 561 -39.20 21.14 -28.15
C ASP A 561 -40.12 21.71 -27.06
N ASP A 562 -39.98 21.24 -25.82
CA ASP A 562 -40.69 21.77 -24.66
C ASP A 562 -40.09 23.11 -24.17
N PHE A 563 -38.92 23.50 -24.68
CA PHE A 563 -38.24 24.75 -24.35
C PHE A 563 -38.44 25.84 -25.40
N LYS A 564 -38.41 27.10 -24.95
CA LYS A 564 -38.24 28.23 -25.89
C LYS A 564 -36.79 28.31 -26.32
N LYS A 565 -36.55 28.25 -27.63
CA LYS A 565 -35.21 28.25 -28.23
C LYS A 565 -34.86 29.62 -28.80
N PHE A 566 -33.62 30.07 -28.61
CA PHE A 566 -33.05 31.17 -29.38
C PHE A 566 -31.59 30.88 -29.72
N LYS A 567 -31.08 31.47 -30.81
CA LYS A 567 -29.69 31.25 -31.26
C LYS A 567 -28.82 32.47 -30.94
N VAL A 568 -27.60 32.23 -30.49
CA VAL A 568 -26.60 33.26 -30.19
C VAL A 568 -25.28 32.87 -30.86
N PRO A 569 -24.53 33.80 -31.48
CA PRO A 569 -23.20 33.50 -31.99
C PRO A 569 -22.27 32.92 -30.92
N VAL A 570 -21.44 31.95 -31.27
CA VAL A 570 -20.51 31.30 -30.31
C VAL A 570 -19.61 32.33 -29.61
N GLU A 571 -19.12 33.34 -30.34
CA GLU A 571 -18.28 34.41 -29.79
C GLU A 571 -18.97 35.24 -28.70
N GLU A 572 -20.28 35.45 -28.81
CA GLU A 572 -21.08 36.20 -27.82
C GLU A 572 -21.59 35.31 -26.68
N SER A 573 -21.59 34.00 -26.90
CA SER A 573 -22.04 32.98 -25.94
C SER A 573 -20.97 32.55 -24.93
N MET A 574 -19.70 32.89 -25.16
CA MET A 574 -18.57 32.45 -24.34
C MET A 574 -17.98 33.62 -23.54
N GLU A 575 -17.73 33.40 -22.26
CA GLU A 575 -17.02 34.33 -21.39
C GLU A 575 -15.65 33.75 -21.00
N LYS A 576 -14.61 34.58 -21.10
CA LYS A 576 -13.24 34.21 -20.75
C LYS A 576 -12.87 34.90 -19.45
N LEU A 577 -12.62 34.10 -18.41
CA LEU A 577 -12.16 34.56 -17.10
C LEU A 577 -10.67 34.32 -16.95
N SER A 578 -9.98 35.31 -16.44
CA SER A 578 -8.54 35.28 -16.23
C SER A 578 -8.23 35.40 -14.74
N PHE A 579 -7.48 34.45 -14.20
CA PHE A 579 -7.09 34.41 -12.79
C PHE A 579 -5.58 34.45 -12.64
N GLU A 580 -5.09 35.28 -11.72
CA GLU A 580 -3.70 35.24 -11.25
C GLU A 580 -3.50 33.95 -10.44
N ILE A 581 -2.41 33.23 -10.71
CA ILE A 581 -2.08 32.02 -9.99
C ILE A 581 -1.36 32.38 -8.69
N GLY A 582 -1.86 31.85 -7.58
CA GLY A 582 -1.26 32.03 -6.26
C GLY A 582 -0.13 31.03 -6.00
N GLU A 583 -0.49 29.81 -5.63
CA GLU A 583 0.46 28.75 -5.27
C GLU A 583 0.02 27.41 -5.86
N THR A 584 0.98 26.50 -6.08
CA THR A 584 0.69 25.11 -6.45
C THR A 584 0.86 24.18 -5.25
N VAL A 585 -0.13 23.31 -5.01
CA VAL A 585 -0.17 22.40 -3.88
C VAL A 585 0.21 20.99 -4.32
N ASN A 586 1.13 20.37 -3.59
CA ASN A 586 1.53 18.98 -3.82
C ASN A 586 0.54 17.99 -3.20
N ALA A 587 0.47 16.77 -3.75
CA ALA A 587 -0.42 15.69 -3.28
C ALA A 587 -0.41 15.43 -1.76
N GLU A 588 0.74 15.62 -1.09
CA GLU A 588 0.90 15.38 0.36
C GLU A 588 0.16 16.41 1.22
N ASP A 589 -0.09 17.60 0.67
CA ASP A 589 -0.73 18.74 1.35
C ASP A 589 -2.17 18.98 0.85
N TYR A 590 -2.74 18.04 0.10
CA TYR A 590 -4.12 18.14 -0.37
C TYR A 590 -5.11 18.19 0.79
N PRO A 591 -6.17 18.98 0.64
CA PRO A 591 -7.23 19.01 1.63
C PRO A 591 -8.07 17.74 1.53
N TYR A 592 -8.78 17.40 2.60
CA TYR A 592 -9.43 16.10 2.70
C TYR A 592 -10.64 15.89 1.77
N TRP A 593 -11.19 16.98 1.26
CA TRP A 593 -12.31 17.04 0.33
C TRP A 593 -11.87 16.96 -1.14
N ALA A 594 -10.56 17.01 -1.40
CA ALA A 594 -9.99 16.78 -2.71
C ALA A 594 -9.29 15.42 -2.78
N TRP A 595 -9.29 14.81 -3.96
CA TRP A 595 -8.60 13.55 -4.19
C TRP A 595 -7.22 13.82 -4.80
N ALA A 596 -6.16 13.46 -4.09
CA ALA A 596 -4.77 13.66 -4.55
C ALA A 596 -4.30 12.71 -5.68
N GLY A 597 -5.24 12.12 -6.43
CA GLY A 597 -4.99 11.43 -7.69
C GLY A 597 -5.40 12.23 -8.92
N ASP A 598 -6.10 13.34 -8.71
CA ASP A 598 -6.58 14.24 -9.75
C ASP A 598 -6.25 15.68 -9.38
N TRP A 599 -6.08 16.52 -10.39
CA TRP A 599 -5.70 17.92 -10.21
C TRP A 599 -6.96 18.77 -10.09
N GLY A 600 -6.80 20.06 -9.84
CA GLY A 600 -7.94 20.96 -9.83
C GLY A 600 -7.59 22.39 -9.48
N PHE A 601 -8.54 23.28 -9.71
CA PHE A 601 -8.44 24.67 -9.33
C PHE A 601 -9.35 24.97 -8.16
N VAL A 602 -8.85 25.74 -7.19
CA VAL A 602 -9.57 26.06 -5.97
C VAL A 602 -9.75 27.57 -5.86
N LEU A 603 -11.00 27.97 -5.64
CA LEU A 603 -11.43 29.34 -5.40
C LEU A 603 -12.32 29.37 -4.14
N PRO A 604 -12.44 30.53 -3.48
CA PRO A 604 -13.42 30.69 -2.41
C PRO A 604 -14.84 30.62 -2.97
N LEU A 605 -15.78 30.13 -2.19
CA LEU A 605 -17.18 30.03 -2.58
C LEU A 605 -17.79 31.40 -2.88
N SER A 606 -17.35 32.45 -2.18
CA SER A 606 -17.75 33.84 -2.46
C SER A 606 -17.36 34.35 -3.84
N ALA A 607 -16.40 33.73 -4.53
CA ALA A 607 -16.04 34.08 -5.90
C ALA A 607 -16.97 33.46 -6.96
N TYR A 608 -17.84 32.53 -6.57
CA TYR A 608 -18.80 31.93 -7.49
C TYR A 608 -19.95 32.90 -7.80
N ASN A 609 -20.16 33.18 -9.09
CA ASN A 609 -21.22 34.07 -9.56
C ASN A 609 -22.30 33.28 -10.32
N GLU A 610 -23.48 33.12 -9.72
CA GLU A 610 -24.63 32.39 -10.28
C GLU A 610 -25.26 33.08 -11.50
N ASP A 611 -25.00 34.37 -11.69
CA ASP A 611 -25.56 35.14 -12.81
C ASP A 611 -24.69 35.09 -14.07
N LEU A 612 -23.43 34.65 -13.95
CA LEU A 612 -22.49 34.66 -15.06
C LEU A 612 -22.64 33.43 -15.99
N PHE A 613 -23.06 32.27 -15.44
CA PHE A 613 -22.89 30.98 -16.11
C PHE A 613 -24.19 30.19 -16.31
N ILE A 614 -24.33 29.54 -17.47
CA ILE A 614 -25.42 28.60 -17.74
C ILE A 614 -25.17 27.29 -17.01
N THR A 615 -26.19 26.81 -16.31
CA THR A 615 -26.08 25.67 -15.41
C THR A 615 -26.62 24.39 -16.02
N PRO A 616 -25.72 23.48 -16.43
CA PRO A 616 -26.08 22.06 -16.38
C PRO A 616 -25.07 21.17 -15.64
N ASN A 617 -23.97 21.70 -15.07
CA ASN A 617 -22.89 20.87 -14.49
C ASN A 617 -22.35 21.34 -13.14
N ILE A 618 -23.21 21.73 -12.20
CA ILE A 618 -22.83 21.99 -10.80
C ILE A 618 -23.04 20.73 -9.97
N GLN A 619 -22.06 20.41 -9.13
CA GLN A 619 -22.19 19.36 -8.11
C GLN A 619 -21.85 19.94 -6.74
N ASP A 620 -22.85 19.99 -5.87
CA ASP A 620 -22.70 20.48 -4.51
C ASP A 620 -22.51 19.32 -3.55
N TYR A 621 -21.41 19.38 -2.79
CA TYR A 621 -21.04 18.37 -1.82
C TYR A 621 -20.82 18.96 -0.43
N ALA A 622 -21.23 18.22 0.61
CA ALA A 622 -20.65 18.37 1.94
C ALA A 622 -19.74 17.18 2.23
N TYR A 623 -18.45 17.40 2.44
CA TYR A 623 -17.49 16.35 2.81
C TYR A 623 -17.30 16.31 4.33
N LEU A 624 -17.35 15.12 4.93
CA LEU A 624 -17.36 14.94 6.38
C LEU A 624 -16.23 14.04 6.88
N LYS A 625 -15.64 14.42 8.02
CA LYS A 625 -14.79 13.56 8.84
C LYS A 625 -15.53 13.19 10.12
N THR A 626 -15.55 11.91 10.45
CA THR A 626 -16.31 11.37 11.58
C THR A 626 -15.40 10.84 12.67
N ILE A 627 -15.76 11.09 13.92
CA ILE A 627 -15.19 10.44 15.11
C ILE A 627 -15.87 9.08 15.32
N ASP A 628 -17.20 9.05 15.16
CA ASP A 628 -18.05 7.88 15.30
C ASP A 628 -18.89 7.73 14.02
N SER A 629 -18.51 6.76 13.18
CA SER A 629 -19.11 6.60 11.85
C SER A 629 -20.53 6.05 11.88
N GLU A 630 -20.92 5.30 12.91
CA GLU A 630 -22.30 4.78 13.05
C GLU A 630 -23.22 5.93 13.45
N ARG A 631 -22.87 6.64 14.52
CA ARG A 631 -23.67 7.77 15.01
C ARG A 631 -23.71 8.95 14.04
N ALA A 632 -22.65 9.15 13.26
CA ALA A 632 -22.66 10.14 12.18
C ALA A 632 -23.63 9.75 11.06
N LEU A 633 -23.69 8.45 10.69
CA LEU A 633 -24.62 7.96 9.68
C LEU A 633 -26.07 8.07 10.13
N GLU A 634 -26.36 7.78 11.40
CA GLU A 634 -27.68 8.01 12.00
C GLU A 634 -28.09 9.48 11.87
N LEU A 635 -27.23 10.41 12.30
CA LEU A 635 -27.50 11.85 12.19
C LEU A 635 -27.75 12.29 10.75
N MET A 636 -26.92 11.85 9.80
CA MET A 636 -27.11 12.22 8.39
C MET A 636 -28.42 11.64 7.83
N SER A 637 -28.82 10.45 8.28
CA SER A 637 -30.10 9.83 7.90
C SER A 637 -31.29 10.58 8.51
N GLU A 638 -31.19 11.03 9.75
CA GLU A 638 -32.19 11.90 10.39
C GLU A 638 -32.35 13.22 9.64
N LEU A 639 -31.24 13.88 9.30
CA LEU A 639 -31.25 15.11 8.51
C LEU A 639 -31.81 14.88 7.11
N ARG A 640 -31.52 13.73 6.49
CA ARG A 640 -32.08 13.38 5.17
C ARG A 640 -33.59 13.30 5.23
N ASN A 641 -34.15 12.77 6.32
CA ASN A 641 -35.60 12.70 6.52
C ASN A 641 -36.21 14.06 6.88
N GLU A 642 -35.51 14.92 7.65
CA GLU A 642 -35.97 16.29 7.96
C GLU A 642 -36.12 17.16 6.69
N TYR A 643 -35.30 16.89 5.67
CA TYR A 643 -35.27 17.64 4.42
C TYR A 643 -35.83 16.86 3.23
N ASP A 644 -36.87 16.05 3.44
CA ASP A 644 -37.64 15.35 2.39
C ASP A 644 -36.78 14.57 1.37
N GLU A 645 -35.72 13.92 1.83
CA GLU A 645 -34.77 13.17 1.00
C GLU A 645 -34.09 13.99 -0.12
N SER A 646 -33.97 15.30 0.06
CA SER A 646 -33.36 16.23 -0.91
C SER A 646 -31.87 16.03 -1.17
N PHE A 647 -31.19 15.06 -0.54
CA PHE A 647 -29.77 14.79 -0.79
C PHE A 647 -29.41 13.32 -0.62
N ASP A 648 -28.32 12.93 -1.28
CA ASP A 648 -27.74 11.59 -1.24
C ASP A 648 -26.56 11.53 -0.28
N ILE A 649 -26.50 10.47 0.54
CA ILE A 649 -25.37 10.19 1.43
C ILE A 649 -24.48 9.17 0.74
N GLY A 650 -23.27 9.59 0.38
CA GLY A 650 -22.26 8.75 -0.24
C GLY A 650 -21.06 8.47 0.68
N MET A 651 -20.32 7.43 0.33
CA MET A 651 -19.00 7.12 0.88
C MET A 651 -17.97 7.23 -0.24
N PRO A 652 -16.67 7.39 0.06
CA PRO A 652 -15.64 7.26 -0.96
C PRO A 652 -15.75 5.91 -1.69
N PRO A 653 -15.42 5.83 -2.99
CA PRO A 653 -15.50 4.59 -3.77
C PRO A 653 -14.89 3.39 -3.04
N GLN A 654 -15.66 2.32 -2.93
CA GLN A 654 -15.29 1.12 -2.16
C GLN A 654 -14.01 0.45 -2.69
N THR A 655 -13.81 0.48 -4.00
CA THR A 655 -12.61 -0.01 -4.68
C THR A 655 -11.36 0.72 -4.20
N ASP A 656 -11.44 2.03 -4.05
CA ASP A 656 -10.28 2.87 -3.74
C ASP A 656 -9.90 2.76 -2.26
N GLN A 657 -10.90 2.64 -1.38
CA GLN A 657 -10.66 2.35 0.04
C GLN A 657 -10.01 0.98 0.24
N TYR A 658 -10.46 -0.05 -0.48
CA TYR A 658 -9.87 -1.38 -0.45
C TYR A 658 -8.40 -1.35 -0.92
N GLU A 659 -8.14 -0.73 -2.07
CA GLU A 659 -6.78 -0.61 -2.62
C GLU A 659 -5.86 0.17 -1.69
N ALA A 660 -6.31 1.31 -1.13
CA ALA A 660 -5.53 2.09 -0.18
C ALA A 660 -5.19 1.29 1.09
N ASN A 661 -6.16 0.53 1.64
CA ASN A 661 -5.92 -0.30 2.82
C ASN A 661 -5.00 -1.49 2.54
N MET A 662 -5.14 -2.14 1.37
CA MET A 662 -4.20 -3.16 0.90
C MET A 662 -2.78 -2.60 0.78
N MET A 663 -2.62 -1.42 0.19
CA MET A 663 -1.31 -0.76 0.04
C MET A 663 -0.70 -0.39 1.40
N ARG A 664 -1.51 0.04 2.38
CA ARG A 664 -1.04 0.25 3.76
C ARG A 664 -0.51 -1.03 4.39
N ILE A 665 -1.24 -2.14 4.27
CA ILE A 665 -0.83 -3.47 4.77
C ILE A 665 0.52 -3.85 4.17
N LEU A 666 0.65 -3.76 2.84
CA LEU A 666 1.89 -4.07 2.12
C LEU A 666 3.05 -3.17 2.53
N ASN A 667 2.82 -1.86 2.70
CA ASN A 667 3.83 -0.92 3.13
C ASN A 667 4.35 -1.24 4.55
N VAL A 668 3.48 -1.62 5.47
CA VAL A 668 3.87 -2.07 6.82
C VAL A 668 4.72 -3.34 6.75
N CYS A 669 4.32 -4.33 5.94
CA CYS A 669 5.13 -5.53 5.72
C CYS A 669 6.53 -5.20 5.18
N LEU A 670 6.61 -4.31 4.18
CA LEU A 670 7.88 -3.86 3.60
C LEU A 670 8.78 -3.15 4.63
N MET A 671 8.20 -2.34 5.52
CA MET A 671 8.93 -1.72 6.62
C MET A 671 9.48 -2.75 7.62
N CYS A 672 8.71 -3.78 7.96
CA CYS A 672 9.20 -4.87 8.80
C CYS A 672 10.40 -5.58 8.18
N PHE A 673 10.39 -5.84 6.86
CA PHE A 673 11.54 -6.41 6.17
C PHE A 673 12.76 -5.50 6.16
N LEU A 674 12.57 -4.18 5.98
CA LEU A 674 13.65 -3.22 6.05
C LEU A 674 14.32 -3.24 7.43
N ILE A 675 13.52 -3.26 8.50
CA ILE A 675 14.02 -3.35 9.88
C ILE A 675 14.83 -4.64 10.07
N LEU A 676 14.34 -5.78 9.57
CA LEU A 676 15.06 -7.06 9.63
C LEU A 676 16.41 -7.01 8.90
N ILE A 677 16.45 -6.44 7.69
CA ILE A 677 17.70 -6.29 6.92
C ILE A 677 18.71 -5.43 7.68
N VAL A 678 18.26 -4.34 8.30
CA VAL A 678 19.10 -3.46 9.13
C VAL A 678 19.64 -4.22 10.35
N LEU A 679 18.79 -4.95 11.07
CA LEU A 679 19.21 -5.74 12.24
C LEU A 679 20.24 -6.81 11.88
N ILE A 680 20.03 -7.56 10.79
CA ILE A 680 20.97 -8.59 10.33
C ILE A 680 22.31 -7.95 9.92
N SER A 681 22.26 -6.81 9.23
CA SER A 681 23.46 -6.08 8.81
C SER A 681 24.25 -5.59 10.02
N LEU A 682 23.58 -5.03 11.04
CA LEU A 682 24.21 -4.59 12.29
C LEU A 682 24.84 -5.77 13.05
N ALA A 683 24.13 -6.90 13.16
CA ALA A 683 24.66 -8.10 13.79
C ALA A 683 25.92 -8.61 13.07
N ASN A 684 25.92 -8.61 11.73
CA ASN A 684 27.07 -9.04 10.94
C ASN A 684 28.26 -8.09 11.08
N ILE A 685 28.00 -6.78 11.15
CA ILE A 685 29.05 -5.78 11.40
C ILE A 685 29.66 -5.98 12.78
N ALA A 686 28.84 -6.14 13.82
CA ALA A 686 29.31 -6.37 15.19
C ALA A 686 30.18 -7.63 15.29
N ASN A 687 29.76 -8.73 14.66
CA ASN A 687 30.53 -9.97 14.58
C ASN A 687 31.83 -9.79 13.81
N THR A 688 31.80 -9.10 12.68
CA THR A 688 32.99 -8.85 11.85
C THR A 688 34.04 -8.03 12.62
N ILE A 689 33.63 -6.96 13.30
CA ILE A 689 34.52 -6.13 14.12
C ILE A 689 35.11 -6.94 15.28
N THR A 690 34.25 -7.64 16.03
CA THR A 690 34.69 -8.42 17.19
C THR A 690 35.73 -9.47 16.79
N THR A 691 35.53 -10.12 15.65
CA THR A 691 36.47 -11.08 15.06
C THR A 691 37.79 -10.44 14.69
N ALA A 692 37.73 -9.31 13.96
CA ALA A 692 38.92 -8.59 13.53
C ALA A 692 39.81 -8.18 14.70
N VAL A 693 39.20 -7.78 15.83
CA VAL A 693 39.92 -7.41 17.05
C VAL A 693 40.48 -8.64 17.77
N ARG A 694 39.69 -9.70 17.97
CA ARG A 694 40.14 -10.92 18.67
C ARG A 694 41.35 -11.56 18.00
N LEU A 695 41.37 -11.62 16.67
CA LEU A 695 42.49 -12.22 15.92
C LEU A 695 43.80 -11.41 16.00
N ARG A 696 43.80 -10.19 16.57
CA ARG A 696 44.94 -9.26 16.55
C ARG A 696 45.36 -8.76 17.93
N THR A 697 44.74 -9.21 19.01
CA THR A 697 45.08 -8.79 20.38
C THR A 697 46.56 -9.01 20.70
N ARG A 698 47.11 -10.20 20.41
CA ARG A 698 48.55 -10.51 20.60
C ARG A 698 49.47 -9.60 19.78
N GLU A 699 49.11 -9.33 18.51
CA GLU A 699 49.88 -8.41 17.65
C GLU A 699 49.92 -7.01 18.25
N TYR A 700 48.78 -6.54 18.78
CA TYR A 700 48.66 -5.25 19.45
C TYR A 700 49.46 -5.21 20.76
N ALA A 701 49.43 -6.27 21.56
CA ALA A 701 50.24 -6.41 22.77
C ALA A 701 51.74 -6.36 22.46
N MET A 702 52.21 -7.07 21.42
CA MET A 702 53.62 -7.04 20.99
C MET A 702 54.06 -5.64 20.53
N ILE A 703 53.25 -4.95 19.73
CA ILE A 703 53.57 -3.59 19.26
C ILE A 703 53.63 -2.60 20.44
N LYS A 704 52.78 -2.77 21.44
CA LYS A 704 52.77 -1.95 22.67
C LYS A 704 53.97 -2.26 23.56
N ALA A 705 54.34 -3.53 23.72
CA ALA A 705 55.53 -3.96 24.46
C ALA A 705 56.83 -3.45 23.81
N ALA A 706 56.86 -3.34 22.47
CA ALA A 706 57.96 -2.76 21.73
C ALA A 706 58.08 -1.21 21.86
N GLY A 707 57.23 -0.56 22.67
CA GLY A 707 57.32 0.87 22.95
C GLY A 707 56.59 1.78 21.97
N CYS A 708 55.60 1.28 21.21
CA CYS A 708 54.85 2.11 20.28
C CYS A 708 54.04 3.21 20.99
N SER A 709 54.18 4.47 20.55
CA SER A 709 53.42 5.59 21.13
C SER A 709 51.91 5.41 20.92
N LYS A 710 51.10 5.93 21.86
CA LYS A 710 49.63 5.91 21.76
C LYS A 710 49.12 6.52 20.46
N HIS A 711 49.72 7.61 19.99
CA HIS A 711 49.33 8.28 18.75
C HIS A 711 49.64 7.43 17.52
N THR A 712 50.83 6.82 17.47
CA THR A 712 51.24 5.93 16.37
C THR A 712 50.34 4.68 16.32
N PHE A 713 50.01 4.13 17.48
CA PHE A 713 49.13 2.97 17.61
C PHE A 713 47.69 3.27 17.17
N LEU A 714 47.12 4.41 17.58
CA LEU A 714 45.80 4.83 17.13
C LEU A 714 45.75 5.11 15.62
N ARG A 715 46.77 5.78 15.06
CA ARG A 715 46.89 5.98 13.60
C ARG A 715 46.99 4.66 12.84
N MET A 716 47.66 3.66 13.41
CA MET A 716 47.74 2.33 12.83
C MET A 716 46.37 1.64 12.81
N ILE A 717 45.67 1.59 13.94
CA ILE A 717 44.32 0.98 14.02
C ILE A 717 43.37 1.69 13.06
N PHE A 718 43.35 3.02 13.07
CA PHE A 718 42.46 3.79 12.21
C PHE A 718 42.77 3.55 10.72
N ALA A 719 44.05 3.58 10.32
CA ALA A 719 44.45 3.31 8.94
C ALA A 719 44.06 1.90 8.48
N GLU A 720 44.21 0.91 9.37
CA GLU A 720 43.80 -0.47 9.09
C GLU A 720 42.27 -0.57 8.93
N ASN A 721 41.52 -0.01 9.87
CA ASN A 721 40.05 0.03 9.84
C ASN A 721 39.51 0.72 8.59
N LEU A 722 40.05 1.90 8.27
CA LEU A 722 39.70 2.67 7.10
C LEU A 722 39.93 1.86 5.81
N SER A 723 41.04 1.14 5.72
CA SER A 723 41.40 0.43 4.49
C SER A 723 40.44 -0.69 4.11
N TYR A 724 40.06 -1.56 5.06
CA TYR A 724 39.10 -2.63 4.75
C TYR A 724 37.66 -2.12 4.65
N THR A 725 37.33 -1.06 5.39
CA THR A 725 36.00 -0.43 5.37
C THR A 725 35.76 0.30 4.05
N LEU A 726 36.74 1.07 3.57
CA LEU A 726 36.68 1.73 2.27
C LEU A 726 36.57 0.71 1.13
N ARG A 727 37.33 -0.39 1.20
CA ARG A 727 37.22 -1.46 0.22
C ARG A 727 35.85 -2.14 0.25
N GLY A 728 35.32 -2.40 1.45
CA GLY A 728 33.96 -2.93 1.63
C GLY A 728 32.91 -1.97 1.08
N PHE A 729 33.07 -0.67 1.33
CA PHE A 729 32.19 0.38 0.84
C PHE A 729 32.16 0.45 -0.68
N VAL A 730 33.32 0.43 -1.35
CA VAL A 730 33.39 0.45 -2.82
C VAL A 730 32.73 -0.79 -3.43
N ILE A 731 33.06 -1.99 -2.93
CA ILE A 731 32.50 -3.24 -3.49
C ILE A 731 30.99 -3.31 -3.22
N GLY A 732 30.57 -3.08 -1.98
CA GLY A 732 29.17 -3.14 -1.57
C GLY A 732 28.33 -2.04 -2.20
N GLY A 733 28.88 -0.84 -2.34
CA GLY A 733 28.25 0.30 -3.01
C GLY A 733 28.04 0.04 -4.50
N LEU A 734 29.04 -0.50 -5.21
CA LEU A 734 28.89 -0.89 -6.62
C LEU A 734 27.86 -2.01 -6.81
N MET A 735 27.90 -3.05 -5.96
CA MET A 735 26.91 -4.12 -6.01
C MET A 735 25.50 -3.63 -5.69
N GLY A 736 25.37 -2.75 -4.69
CA GLY A 736 24.10 -2.14 -4.30
C GLY A 736 23.55 -1.22 -5.40
N ALA A 737 24.40 -0.40 -6.01
CA ALA A 737 24.03 0.42 -7.15
C ALA A 737 23.57 -0.41 -8.35
N LEU A 738 24.23 -1.55 -8.62
CA LEU A 738 23.81 -2.49 -9.66
C LEU A 738 22.44 -3.11 -9.35
N ALA A 739 22.21 -3.53 -8.10
CA ALA A 739 20.92 -4.08 -7.68
C ALA A 739 19.80 -3.04 -7.76
N ASN A 740 20.09 -1.80 -7.40
CA ASN A 740 19.15 -0.68 -7.49
C ASN A 740 18.85 -0.32 -8.95
N TYR A 741 19.86 -0.30 -9.81
CA TYR A 741 19.66 -0.14 -11.25
C TYR A 741 18.78 -1.25 -11.84
N LYS A 742 18.99 -2.51 -11.42
CA LYS A 742 18.14 -3.62 -11.86
C LYS A 742 16.71 -3.49 -11.35
N SER A 743 16.53 -3.11 -10.08
CA SER A 743 15.21 -2.86 -9.49
C SER A 743 14.46 -1.76 -10.26
N TYR A 744 15.11 -0.63 -10.50
CA TYR A 744 14.59 0.45 -11.35
C TYR A 744 14.27 -0.03 -12.78
N SER A 745 15.14 -0.85 -13.39
CA SER A 745 14.93 -1.37 -14.74
C SER A 745 13.76 -2.35 -14.85
N TYR A 746 13.33 -2.97 -13.75
CA TYR A 746 12.08 -3.70 -13.70
C TYR A 746 10.90 -2.75 -13.53
N LEU A 747 11.00 -1.77 -12.63
CA LEU A 747 9.93 -0.82 -12.34
C LEU A 747 9.55 0.06 -13.54
N LYS A 748 10.53 0.49 -14.35
CA LYS A 748 10.30 1.36 -15.52
C LYS A 748 9.32 0.78 -16.55
N TYR A 749 9.08 -0.53 -16.51
CA TYR A 749 8.14 -1.19 -17.42
C TYR A 749 6.70 -1.10 -16.96
N SER A 750 6.47 -0.84 -15.68
CA SER A 750 5.14 -0.69 -15.09
C SER A 750 4.84 0.77 -14.75
N ILE A 751 5.85 1.63 -14.59
CA ILE A 751 5.70 2.98 -14.08
C ILE A 751 6.53 3.99 -14.87
N TYR A 752 5.87 5.04 -15.32
CA TYR A 752 6.46 6.24 -15.86
C TYR A 752 6.92 7.13 -14.70
N THR A 753 8.19 7.05 -14.38
CA THR A 753 8.85 7.93 -13.42
C THR A 753 10.14 8.43 -14.03
N ASN A 754 10.50 9.67 -13.71
CA ASN A 754 11.87 10.13 -13.91
C ASN A 754 12.84 9.21 -13.13
N LYS A 755 14.08 9.12 -13.60
CA LYS A 755 15.10 8.26 -13.00
C LYS A 755 15.48 8.77 -11.61
N ILE A 756 14.71 8.39 -10.59
CA ILE A 756 14.97 8.77 -9.20
C ILE A 756 15.94 7.76 -8.60
N ILE A 757 17.16 8.23 -8.33
CA ILE A 757 18.13 7.49 -7.52
C ILE A 757 17.82 7.83 -6.05
N PRO A 758 17.66 6.85 -5.14
CA PRO A 758 17.37 7.12 -3.73
C PRO A 758 18.61 7.66 -3.01
N ILE A 759 19.00 8.90 -3.27
CA ILE A 759 20.22 9.53 -2.73
C ILE A 759 20.23 9.48 -1.19
N GLY A 760 19.07 9.69 -0.56
CA GLY A 760 18.92 9.54 0.89
C GLY A 760 19.35 8.17 1.42
N LEU A 761 19.04 7.08 0.71
CA LEU A 761 19.46 5.73 1.10
C LEU A 761 20.98 5.57 1.03
N TYR A 762 21.63 6.11 0.00
CA TYR A 762 23.09 6.09 -0.12
C TYR A 762 23.76 6.96 0.95
N ALA A 763 23.17 8.12 1.28
CA ALA A 763 23.66 8.99 2.34
C ALA A 763 23.60 8.30 3.71
N VAL A 764 22.47 7.65 4.03
CA VAL A 764 22.33 6.84 5.26
C VAL A 764 23.34 5.68 5.27
N GLY A 765 23.50 4.97 4.15
CA GLY A 765 24.47 3.87 4.03
C GLY A 765 25.92 4.34 4.23
N ALA A 766 26.28 5.50 3.68
CA ALA A 766 27.59 6.12 3.88
C ALA A 766 27.80 6.54 5.35
N ALA A 767 26.81 7.22 5.95
CA ALA A 767 26.85 7.62 7.35
C ALA A 767 27.00 6.41 8.29
N ALA A 768 26.24 5.33 8.05
CA ALA A 768 26.36 4.09 8.80
C ALA A 768 27.77 3.50 8.69
N PHE A 769 28.39 3.52 7.51
CA PHE A 769 29.76 3.04 7.33
C PHE A 769 30.81 3.88 8.08
N VAL A 770 30.65 5.20 8.09
CA VAL A 770 31.50 6.09 8.90
C VAL A 770 31.34 5.77 10.38
N PHE A 771 30.10 5.60 10.85
CA PHE A 771 29.82 5.20 12.24
C PHE A 771 30.50 3.87 12.59
N VAL A 772 30.38 2.88 11.72
CA VAL A 772 31.00 1.55 11.89
C VAL A 772 32.52 1.63 11.98
N MET A 773 33.15 2.46 11.14
CA MET A 773 34.60 2.70 11.19
C MET A 773 35.03 3.32 12.53
N ILE A 774 34.31 4.35 12.99
CA ILE A 774 34.60 5.04 14.26
C ILE A 774 34.38 4.08 15.42
N PHE A 775 33.23 3.42 15.47
CA PHE A 775 32.87 2.46 16.50
C PHE A 775 33.89 1.32 16.60
N SER A 776 34.29 0.74 15.46
CA SER A 776 35.31 -0.31 15.41
C SER A 776 36.65 0.16 15.97
N THR A 777 37.09 1.37 15.60
CA THR A 777 38.33 1.96 16.10
C THR A 777 38.27 2.19 17.62
N VAL A 778 37.17 2.77 18.11
CA VAL A 778 36.95 3.04 19.55
C VAL A 778 36.87 1.75 20.35
N TYR A 779 36.13 0.75 19.85
CA TYR A 779 35.99 -0.56 20.48
C TYR A 779 37.35 -1.26 20.59
N THR A 780 38.11 -1.31 19.49
CA THR A 780 39.46 -1.90 19.47
C THR A 780 40.36 -1.22 20.50
N TRP A 781 40.37 0.11 20.52
CA TRP A 781 41.17 0.88 21.46
C TRP A 781 40.79 0.60 22.92
N ARG A 782 39.49 0.62 23.25
CA ARG A 782 39.02 0.35 24.61
C ARG A 782 39.39 -1.05 25.08
N LYS A 783 39.30 -2.04 24.19
CA LYS A 783 39.66 -3.43 24.49
C LYS A 783 41.15 -3.58 24.77
N VAL A 784 42.01 -3.08 23.87
CA VAL A 784 43.48 -3.14 24.02
C VAL A 784 43.99 -2.30 25.19
N LYS A 785 43.30 -1.21 25.55
CA LYS A 785 43.68 -0.40 26.72
C LYS A 785 43.43 -1.14 28.04
N ARG A 786 42.33 -1.89 28.13
CA ARG A 786 41.92 -2.63 29.34
C ARG A 786 42.67 -3.95 29.51
N GLY A 787 43.16 -4.56 28.43
CA GLY A 787 43.91 -5.82 28.47
C GLY A 787 45.28 -5.68 29.15
N ASN A 788 45.64 -6.66 29.98
CA ASN A 788 46.97 -6.79 30.55
C ASN A 788 47.93 -7.37 29.50
N ILE A 789 48.98 -6.62 29.15
CA ILE A 789 49.94 -6.99 28.10
C ILE A 789 50.57 -8.37 28.38
N CYS A 790 50.91 -8.65 29.63
CA CYS A 790 51.52 -9.93 30.01
C CYS A 790 50.55 -11.10 29.86
N GLU A 791 49.26 -10.91 30.14
CA GLU A 791 48.24 -11.95 29.97
C GLU A 791 47.92 -12.18 28.50
N GLU A 792 47.79 -11.12 27.69
CA GLU A 792 47.56 -11.23 26.24
C GLU A 792 48.73 -11.92 25.52
N LEU A 793 49.96 -11.76 26.03
CA LEU A 793 51.13 -12.49 25.54
C LEU A 793 51.20 -13.94 26.08
N ARG A 794 50.63 -14.21 27.27
CA ARG A 794 50.60 -15.54 27.91
C ARG A 794 49.45 -16.44 27.46
N GLN A 795 48.36 -15.91 26.91
CA GLN A 795 47.17 -16.68 26.51
C GLN A 795 47.41 -17.82 25.49
N GLU A 796 48.62 -17.95 24.93
CA GLU A 796 49.04 -19.10 24.10
C GLU A 796 50.20 -19.92 24.70
N ALA A 797 50.77 -19.50 25.85
CA ALA A 797 51.85 -20.25 26.52
C ALA A 797 51.35 -21.40 27.40
N VAL A 798 50.03 -21.52 27.58
CA VAL A 798 49.30 -22.61 28.25
C VAL A 798 48.32 -23.17 27.22
#